data_AF-A0A0G1YCY1-F1
#
_entry.id   AF-A0A0G1YCY1-F1
#
_cell.length_a   1.000
_cell.length_b   1.000
_cell.length_c   1.000
_cell.angle_alpha   90.00
_cell.angle_beta   90.00
_cell.angle_gamma   90.00
#
_symmetry.space_group_name_H-M   'P 1'
#
loop_
_entity.id
_entity.type
_entity.pdbx_description
1 polymer ?
#
loop_
_entity_poly.entity_id
_entity_poly.type
_entity_poly.pdbx_seq_one_letter_code
_entity_poly.pdbx_strand_id
1 'polypeptide(L)'
;MQDKLIIKGAREHNLKNINLELPRNQMIVFTGLSGSGKSSLAFDTIFAEGQRRYIESLSAYARQFLGGMQKPDVDEIEGLSPAISIDQKAHSANPRSTVATITEIYDYLRVLFARIGQPFCPLCGTKIERLTIDQMLGQITKTLQAEAGKGSEAVVLAPVVRGRKGEYYQMLYDMYNSGFLEVRVDGKIKSLRDRIVLSKNFKHTIETVVDRVPTLAQRPAAGKPAPASEISAKETFQRLSEAVETAVDLSNGLCTVIFPSGEERIYSTEYSCPKDGFSFPEIEPRLFSFNSPYGYCDLCTGLGTKELFSEELCPKCQGKRLNANALSVRVGDKNIWEVTSLPIVEARDFFNRLLDLVSENELEIASAVFREIGNRLQFMYNVGLHYLTLNRTAGTLSGGEAQRIRLASQVGTRLVGALYVLDEPTIGLHQRDNAQLVSTLRNLCDIGNTIIVVEHDEDTILTSDWIVDIGPGAGKSGGEVVYSGPLSTLLEAKPKKGQAAKTLAPAVRCQVIGDPVSSLTGRYLRGELAIQTPRDRRKVDNSTPKLKIKGAAEHNLKGVNVEVPLRRFVCLTGVSGSGKSTLMHSILYRAVANKLNHTRYKVGAHKEIGGLEYIDKIIKIDQSPIGRTPRSNPATYTKAFDYIREIYASTPEARIRGYKVGRFSFNRPGGRCENCEGRGTLEIEMHFLPSVEIVCEVCKGQRFTQETLQVHYKDKNIAEVLEMTIAEAEKFFEDIPFIYDKLKILNEVGLDYLTLGQSATTLSGGEAQRIKLSKELAKRSTTKTLYLLDEPTTGLHYDDVRKLIDVLQRLVSQGNTIMVIEHNLDVIKCADWIIDLGPEGGDRGGQVVATGTPEEVARKAGSYTGEYLRRMVD
;
A
#
# COMPACT_ATOMS: atom_id res chain seq x y z
N MET A 1 -28.39 8.70 -23.02
CA MET A 1 -27.97 8.44 -21.63
C MET A 1 -28.19 9.73 -20.85
N GLN A 2 -28.42 9.70 -19.54
CA GLN A 2 -28.36 10.93 -18.75
C GLN A 2 -26.90 11.40 -18.71
N ASP A 3 -26.61 12.56 -19.30
CA ASP A 3 -25.26 13.13 -19.42
C ASP A 3 -24.80 13.91 -18.17
N LYS A 4 -25.67 13.98 -17.16
CA LYS A 4 -25.43 14.67 -15.88
C LYS A 4 -25.82 13.79 -14.68
N LEU A 5 -25.14 14.03 -13.57
CA LEU A 5 -25.48 13.54 -12.23
C LEU A 5 -26.26 14.66 -11.52
N ILE A 6 -27.46 14.37 -11.05
CA ILE A 6 -28.34 15.34 -10.39
C ILE A 6 -28.55 14.90 -8.95
N ILE A 7 -28.27 15.80 -8.01
CA ILE A 7 -28.44 15.58 -6.57
C ILE A 7 -29.49 16.59 -6.10
N LYS A 8 -30.53 16.10 -5.42
CA LYS A 8 -31.60 16.94 -4.86
C LYS A 8 -31.70 16.72 -3.36
N GLY A 9 -31.70 17.82 -2.62
CA GLY A 9 -31.91 17.86 -1.17
C GLY A 9 -30.92 17.04 -0.34
N ALA A 10 -29.61 17.15 -0.60
CA ALA A 10 -28.60 16.50 0.23
C ALA A 10 -28.45 17.20 1.59
N ARG A 11 -28.58 16.45 2.68
CA ARG A 11 -28.61 16.94 4.08
C ARG A 11 -27.70 16.17 5.04
N GLU A 12 -26.88 15.26 4.51
CA GLU A 12 -25.95 14.48 5.33
C GLU A 12 -25.03 15.40 6.16
N HIS A 13 -24.87 15.09 7.45
CA HIS A 13 -24.10 15.89 8.41
C HIS A 13 -24.49 17.37 8.49
N ASN A 14 -23.68 18.27 7.92
CA ASN A 14 -23.87 19.72 7.97
C ASN A 14 -24.39 20.31 6.65
N LEU A 15 -24.69 19.48 5.64
CA LEU A 15 -25.19 19.94 4.35
C LEU A 15 -26.58 20.59 4.49
N LYS A 16 -26.77 21.75 3.86
CA LYS A 16 -28.00 22.55 3.99
C LYS A 16 -28.96 22.33 2.83
N ASN A 17 -29.44 21.09 2.68
CA ASN A 17 -30.43 20.71 1.68
C ASN A 17 -29.99 21.08 0.24
N ILE A 18 -28.78 20.66 -0.12
CA ILE A 18 -28.10 21.08 -1.35
C ILE A 18 -28.76 20.44 -2.58
N ASN A 19 -28.95 21.24 -3.63
CA ASN A 19 -29.29 20.78 -4.98
C ASN A 19 -28.12 21.08 -5.92
N LEU A 20 -27.66 20.09 -6.68
CA LEU A 20 -26.44 20.19 -7.48
C LEU A 20 -26.55 19.37 -8.76
N GLU A 21 -26.07 19.95 -9.88
CA GLU A 21 -25.87 19.22 -11.14
C GLU A 21 -24.38 19.11 -11.44
N LEU A 22 -23.94 17.92 -11.81
CA LEU A 22 -22.55 17.60 -12.12
C LEU A 22 -22.43 16.97 -13.51
N PRO A 23 -21.45 17.37 -14.32
CA PRO A 23 -21.24 16.78 -15.65
C PRO A 23 -20.67 15.37 -15.53
N ARG A 24 -21.23 14.41 -16.26
CA ARG A 24 -20.66 13.05 -16.33
C ARG A 24 -19.50 13.00 -17.31
N ASN A 25 -18.64 11.99 -17.12
CA ASN A 25 -17.44 11.74 -17.91
C ASN A 25 -16.46 12.92 -17.92
N GLN A 26 -16.40 13.64 -16.80
CA GLN A 26 -15.52 14.78 -16.59
C GLN A 26 -14.80 14.63 -15.24
N MET A 27 -13.68 15.35 -15.12
CA MET A 27 -12.94 15.49 -13.88
C MET A 27 -13.52 16.66 -13.07
N ILE A 28 -14.23 16.31 -12.01
CA ILE A 28 -14.87 17.24 -11.08
C ILE A 28 -14.01 17.35 -9.82
N VAL A 29 -13.71 18.57 -9.38
CA VAL A 29 -12.99 18.81 -8.13
C VAL A 29 -13.89 19.48 -7.09
N PHE A 30 -13.97 18.89 -5.91
CA PHE A 30 -14.63 19.46 -4.73
C PHE A 30 -13.58 20.12 -3.85
N THR A 31 -13.80 21.38 -3.51
CA THR A 31 -12.86 22.19 -2.72
C THR A 31 -13.59 23.07 -1.70
N GLY A 32 -12.83 23.80 -0.89
CA GLY A 32 -13.34 24.65 0.20
C GLY A 32 -12.71 24.34 1.57
N LEU A 33 -13.09 25.08 2.61
CA LEU A 33 -12.47 25.00 3.95
C LEU A 33 -12.53 23.61 4.61
N SER A 34 -11.58 23.29 5.49
CA SER A 34 -11.61 22.07 6.30
C SER A 34 -12.91 22.04 7.12
N GLY A 35 -13.70 20.96 7.03
CA GLY A 35 -15.02 20.88 7.68
C GLY A 35 -16.18 21.58 6.94
N SER A 36 -16.00 22.06 5.70
CA SER A 36 -17.09 22.72 4.96
C SER A 36 -18.21 21.78 4.47
N GLY A 37 -18.00 20.47 4.46
CA GLY A 37 -18.98 19.48 3.97
C GLY A 37 -18.58 18.74 2.69
N LYS A 38 -17.34 18.92 2.20
CA LYS A 38 -16.80 18.26 0.99
C LYS A 38 -16.94 16.73 1.04
N SER A 39 -16.40 16.12 2.10
CA SER A 39 -16.43 14.67 2.28
C SER A 39 -17.84 14.17 2.54
N SER A 40 -18.67 14.95 3.24
CA SER A 40 -20.08 14.62 3.47
C SER A 40 -20.87 14.52 2.16
N LEU A 41 -20.62 15.42 1.20
CA LEU A 41 -21.25 15.35 -0.11
C LEU A 41 -20.63 14.25 -0.99
N ALA A 42 -19.30 14.18 -1.08
CA ALA A 42 -18.60 13.26 -1.98
C ALA A 42 -18.69 11.79 -1.51
N PHE A 43 -18.37 11.52 -0.24
CA PHE A 43 -18.25 10.18 0.32
C PHE A 43 -19.54 9.72 0.99
N ASP A 44 -20.04 10.50 1.95
CA ASP A 44 -21.16 10.06 2.80
C ASP A 44 -22.51 10.15 2.08
N THR A 45 -22.60 10.94 1.00
CA THR A 45 -23.79 11.06 0.15
C THR A 45 -23.63 10.35 -1.19
N ILE A 46 -22.80 10.87 -2.10
CA ILE A 46 -22.73 10.41 -3.50
C ILE A 46 -22.14 8.99 -3.59
N PHE A 47 -20.97 8.75 -3.01
CA PHE A 47 -20.33 7.44 -3.02
C PHE A 47 -21.16 6.40 -2.26
N ALA A 48 -21.61 6.74 -1.03
CA ALA A 48 -22.41 5.84 -0.21
C ALA A 48 -23.67 5.37 -0.95
N GLU A 49 -24.40 6.29 -1.59
CA GLU A 49 -25.60 5.93 -2.36
C GLU A 49 -25.25 5.12 -3.62
N GLY A 50 -24.16 5.44 -4.31
CA GLY A 50 -23.71 4.71 -5.50
C GLY A 50 -23.28 3.29 -5.19
N GLN A 51 -22.56 3.09 -4.08
CA GLN A 51 -22.16 1.78 -3.59
C GLN A 51 -23.37 0.98 -3.11
N ARG A 52 -24.27 1.59 -2.33
CA ARG A 52 -25.48 0.94 -1.81
C ARG A 52 -26.36 0.42 -2.94
N ARG A 53 -26.70 1.27 -3.93
CA ARG A 53 -27.52 0.88 -5.08
C ARG A 53 -26.91 -0.27 -5.87
N TYR A 54 -25.59 -0.28 -6.03
CA TYR A 54 -24.89 -1.36 -6.71
C TYR A 54 -24.97 -2.68 -5.92
N ILE A 55 -24.72 -2.66 -4.61
CA ILE A 55 -24.75 -3.88 -3.78
C ILE A 55 -26.17 -4.44 -3.62
N GLU A 56 -27.19 -3.58 -3.54
CA GLU A 56 -28.60 -4.01 -3.54
C GLU A 56 -29.03 -4.74 -4.80
N SER A 57 -28.27 -4.58 -5.89
CA SER A 57 -28.50 -5.31 -7.14
C SER A 57 -27.85 -6.70 -7.17
N LEU A 58 -26.89 -7.00 -6.27
CA LEU A 58 -26.13 -8.26 -6.29
C LEU A 58 -26.96 -9.48 -5.88
N SER A 59 -27.79 -9.37 -4.83
CA SER A 59 -28.65 -10.47 -4.39
C SER A 59 -29.81 -9.99 -3.51
N ALA A 60 -30.88 -10.79 -3.43
CA ALA A 60 -31.98 -10.54 -2.50
C ALA A 60 -31.52 -10.57 -1.03
N TYR A 61 -30.55 -11.42 -0.69
CA TYR A 61 -29.95 -11.49 0.64
C TYR A 61 -29.19 -10.20 1.00
N ALA A 62 -28.34 -9.71 0.08
CA ALA A 62 -27.61 -8.45 0.28
C ALA A 62 -28.58 -7.28 0.49
N ARG A 63 -29.70 -7.24 -0.26
CA ARG A 63 -30.75 -6.22 -0.09
C ARG A 63 -31.42 -6.28 1.29
N GLN A 64 -31.71 -7.47 1.80
CA GLN A 64 -32.30 -7.62 3.14
C GLN A 64 -31.32 -7.17 4.23
N PHE A 65 -30.03 -7.48 4.09
CA PHE A 65 -28.99 -7.12 5.04
C PHE A 65 -28.71 -5.61 5.03
N LEU A 66 -28.67 -4.99 3.83
CA LEU A 66 -28.53 -3.55 3.66
C LEU A 66 -29.76 -2.75 4.10
N GLY A 67 -30.94 -3.37 4.15
CA GLY A 67 -32.16 -2.72 4.65
C GLY A 67 -32.06 -2.24 6.10
N GLY A 68 -31.13 -2.79 6.89
CA GLY A 68 -30.80 -2.33 8.24
C GLY A 68 -29.78 -1.19 8.31
N MET A 69 -29.18 -0.79 7.18
CA MET A 69 -28.26 0.35 7.15
C MET A 69 -29.02 1.67 7.06
N GLN A 70 -28.50 2.69 7.74
CA GLN A 70 -28.98 4.05 7.58
C GLN A 70 -28.66 4.53 6.16
N LYS A 71 -29.70 4.91 5.41
CA LYS A 71 -29.54 5.51 4.08
C LYS A 71 -29.00 6.94 4.25
N PRO A 72 -28.16 7.43 3.32
CA PRO A 72 -27.78 8.84 3.29
C PRO A 72 -29.02 9.74 3.24
N ASP A 73 -29.00 10.85 3.97
CA ASP A 73 -30.08 11.84 3.99
C ASP A 73 -30.04 12.70 2.72
N VAL A 74 -30.71 12.19 1.68
CA VAL A 74 -30.87 12.85 0.38
C VAL A 74 -32.26 12.54 -0.17
N ASP A 75 -32.90 13.52 -0.82
CA ASP A 75 -34.23 13.30 -1.40
C ASP A 75 -34.14 12.41 -2.64
N GLU A 76 -33.25 12.76 -3.57
CA GLU A 76 -33.08 12.03 -4.82
C GLU A 76 -31.69 12.23 -5.42
N ILE A 77 -31.14 11.15 -6.00
CA ILE A 77 -29.96 11.22 -6.87
C ILE A 77 -30.26 10.50 -8.18
N GLU A 78 -30.18 11.21 -9.30
CA GLU A 78 -30.36 10.72 -10.67
C GLU A 78 -29.03 10.67 -11.42
N GLY A 79 -28.88 9.74 -12.37
CA GLY A 79 -27.66 9.63 -13.18
C GLY A 79 -26.44 9.04 -12.46
N LEU A 80 -26.64 8.41 -11.29
CA LEU A 80 -25.58 7.84 -10.47
C LEU A 80 -25.02 6.54 -11.07
N SER A 81 -23.70 6.51 -11.29
CA SER A 81 -22.96 5.30 -11.66
C SER A 81 -22.59 4.45 -10.43
N PRO A 82 -22.24 3.16 -10.61
CA PRO A 82 -21.56 2.40 -9.56
C PRO A 82 -20.32 3.16 -9.09
N ALA A 83 -20.27 3.42 -7.78
CA ALA A 83 -19.25 4.29 -7.20
C ALA A 83 -18.12 3.49 -6.54
N ILE A 84 -16.89 3.94 -6.75
CA ILE A 84 -15.67 3.36 -6.19
C ILE A 84 -14.92 4.46 -5.43
N SER A 85 -14.73 4.27 -4.12
CA SER A 85 -13.92 5.17 -3.31
C SER A 85 -12.44 4.81 -3.39
N ILE A 86 -11.60 5.84 -3.41
CA ILE A 86 -10.15 5.74 -3.25
C ILE A 86 -9.74 6.71 -2.13
N ASP A 87 -9.88 6.25 -0.90
CA ASP A 87 -9.60 6.99 0.33
C ASP A 87 -8.29 6.54 0.98
N GLN A 88 -7.89 7.27 2.03
CA GLN A 88 -6.67 7.00 2.80
C GLN A 88 -6.85 5.96 3.90
N LYS A 89 -8.05 5.42 4.07
CA LYS A 89 -8.33 4.46 5.14
C LYS A 89 -7.40 3.26 4.98
N ALA A 90 -6.60 3.04 6.01
CA ALA A 90 -5.56 2.04 5.98
C ALA A 90 -6.13 0.67 5.59
N HIS A 91 -5.47 0.01 4.63
CA HIS A 91 -5.67 -1.42 4.44
C HIS A 91 -5.41 -2.13 5.76
N SER A 92 -6.14 -3.22 6.00
CA SER A 92 -5.95 -4.04 7.19
C SER A 92 -4.46 -4.33 7.38
N ALA A 93 -3.96 -4.16 8.60
CA ALA A 93 -2.56 -4.39 8.97
C ALA A 93 -2.24 -5.90 9.01
N ASN A 94 -2.72 -6.63 8.01
CA ASN A 94 -2.47 -8.04 7.85
C ASN A 94 -0.99 -8.23 7.48
N PRO A 95 -0.20 -8.92 8.32
CA PRO A 95 1.23 -9.12 8.08
C PRO A 95 1.53 -9.89 6.80
N ARG A 96 0.55 -10.62 6.25
CA ARG A 96 0.70 -11.38 5.01
C ARG A 96 0.47 -10.54 3.75
N SER A 97 -0.17 -9.38 3.85
CA SER A 97 -0.39 -8.52 2.69
C SER A 97 0.89 -7.78 2.29
N THR A 98 1.23 -7.82 1.01
CA THR A 98 2.32 -7.06 0.37
C THR A 98 1.78 -6.19 -0.76
N VAL A 99 2.61 -5.25 -1.25
CA VAL A 99 2.30 -4.45 -2.44
C VAL A 99 1.88 -5.33 -3.62
N ALA A 100 2.61 -6.42 -3.88
CA ALA A 100 2.30 -7.34 -4.98
C ALA A 100 0.96 -8.07 -4.82
N THR A 101 0.55 -8.39 -3.58
CA THR A 101 -0.76 -9.03 -3.36
C THR A 101 -1.91 -8.05 -3.50
N ILE A 102 -1.74 -6.79 -3.09
CA ILE A 102 -2.80 -5.76 -3.21
C ILE A 102 -3.00 -5.37 -4.68
N THR A 103 -1.92 -5.33 -5.46
CA THR A 103 -1.98 -5.02 -6.88
C THR A 103 -2.28 -6.24 -7.76
N GLU A 104 -2.50 -7.42 -7.17
CA GLU A 104 -2.67 -8.72 -7.85
C GLU A 104 -1.49 -9.14 -8.75
N ILE A 105 -0.42 -8.34 -8.82
CA ILE A 105 0.80 -8.68 -9.57
C ILE A 105 1.34 -10.02 -9.08
N TYR A 106 1.28 -10.28 -7.78
CA TYR A 106 1.72 -11.56 -7.22
C TYR A 106 0.96 -12.74 -7.83
N ASP A 107 -0.34 -12.62 -8.06
CA ASP A 107 -1.15 -13.71 -8.61
C ASP A 107 -0.77 -14.04 -10.05
N TYR A 108 -0.54 -13.00 -10.87
CA TYR A 108 0.01 -13.17 -12.21
C TYR A 108 1.42 -13.75 -12.18
N LEU A 109 2.27 -13.35 -11.22
CA LEU A 109 3.59 -13.96 -11.04
C LEU A 109 3.47 -15.44 -10.69
N ARG A 110 2.55 -15.85 -9.82
CA ARG A 110 2.33 -17.27 -9.48
C ARG A 110 1.92 -18.08 -10.71
N VAL A 111 1.09 -17.52 -11.58
CA VAL A 111 0.72 -18.16 -12.85
C VAL A 111 1.91 -18.22 -13.79
N LEU A 112 2.67 -17.14 -13.94
CA LEU A 112 3.85 -17.09 -14.80
C LEU A 112 4.89 -18.14 -14.40
N PHE A 113 5.26 -18.17 -13.12
CA PHE A 113 6.23 -19.13 -12.58
C PHE A 113 5.72 -20.57 -12.66
N ALA A 114 4.41 -20.80 -12.62
CA ALA A 114 3.86 -22.14 -12.83
C ALA A 114 3.87 -22.59 -14.29
N ARG A 115 3.78 -21.66 -15.25
CA ARG A 115 3.69 -21.99 -16.68
C ARG A 115 5.05 -22.10 -17.36
N ILE A 116 5.98 -21.17 -17.08
CA ILE A 116 7.28 -21.09 -17.77
C ILE A 116 8.47 -21.23 -16.80
N GLY A 117 8.21 -21.42 -15.50
CA GLY A 117 9.27 -21.53 -14.50
C GLY A 117 10.06 -22.81 -14.64
N GLN A 118 11.39 -22.68 -14.63
CA GLN A 118 12.32 -23.81 -14.67
C GLN A 118 12.65 -24.25 -13.25
N PRO A 119 12.30 -25.49 -12.84
CA PRO A 119 12.61 -25.99 -11.50
C PRO A 119 14.07 -26.42 -11.39
N PHE A 120 14.68 -26.12 -10.25
CA PHE A 120 16.00 -26.61 -9.87
C PHE A 120 15.89 -27.44 -8.59
N CYS A 121 16.75 -28.43 -8.40
CA CYS A 121 16.78 -29.21 -7.18
C CYS A 121 17.22 -28.33 -6.00
N PRO A 122 16.44 -28.23 -4.90
CA PRO A 122 16.83 -27.43 -3.73
C PRO A 122 18.09 -27.93 -3.01
N LEU A 123 18.46 -29.20 -3.20
CA LEU A 123 19.61 -29.83 -2.53
C LEU A 123 20.91 -29.68 -3.33
N CYS A 124 20.88 -29.91 -4.64
CA CYS A 124 22.08 -29.92 -5.47
C CYS A 124 22.12 -28.88 -6.58
N GLY A 125 21.04 -28.10 -6.80
CA GLY A 125 20.97 -27.04 -7.81
C GLY A 125 20.89 -27.52 -9.26
N THR A 126 20.77 -28.83 -9.50
CA THR A 126 20.62 -29.39 -10.86
C THR A 126 19.24 -29.02 -11.42
N LYS A 127 19.18 -28.62 -12.69
CA LYS A 127 17.91 -28.36 -13.39
C LYS A 127 17.09 -29.65 -13.43
N ILE A 128 15.81 -29.54 -13.09
CA ILE A 128 14.86 -30.65 -13.16
C ILE A 128 14.06 -30.49 -14.44
N GLU A 129 14.00 -31.55 -15.25
CA GLU A 129 13.24 -31.56 -16.49
C GLU A 129 12.24 -32.71 -16.43
N ARG A 130 11.01 -32.43 -16.86
CA ARG A 130 9.99 -33.44 -17.10
C ARG A 130 9.87 -33.61 -18.60
N LEU A 131 10.02 -34.83 -19.08
CA LEU A 131 9.91 -35.15 -20.50
C LEU A 131 8.75 -36.12 -20.72
N THR A 132 8.00 -35.92 -21.79
CA THR A 132 7.11 -36.99 -22.28
C THR A 132 7.95 -38.09 -22.91
N ILE A 133 7.40 -39.30 -23.00
CA ILE A 133 8.09 -40.44 -23.63
C ILE A 133 8.50 -40.07 -25.07
N ASP A 134 7.62 -39.42 -25.83
CA ASP A 134 7.91 -38.92 -27.18
C ASP A 134 9.10 -37.93 -27.22
N GLN A 135 9.20 -37.04 -26.24
CA GLN A 135 10.30 -36.08 -26.15
C GLN A 135 11.62 -36.77 -25.78
N MET A 136 11.57 -37.75 -24.86
CA MET A 136 12.74 -38.59 -24.55
C MET A 136 13.22 -39.29 -25.81
N LEU A 137 12.31 -39.95 -26.52
CA LEU A 137 12.62 -40.64 -27.78
C LEU A 137 13.19 -39.69 -28.83
N GLY A 138 12.61 -38.50 -28.98
CA GLY A 138 13.11 -37.47 -29.88
C GLY A 138 14.54 -37.02 -29.53
N GLN A 139 14.84 -36.80 -28.26
CA GLN A 139 16.18 -36.40 -27.79
C GLN A 139 17.21 -37.53 -27.93
N ILE A 140 16.84 -38.76 -27.55
CA ILE A 140 17.69 -39.94 -27.66
C ILE A 140 18.01 -40.18 -29.13
N THR A 141 17.00 -40.18 -30.01
CA THR A 141 17.19 -40.37 -31.46
C THR A 141 18.09 -39.31 -32.07
N LYS A 142 17.90 -38.02 -31.73
CA LYS A 142 18.79 -36.94 -32.19
C LYS A 142 20.23 -37.13 -31.72
N THR A 143 20.44 -37.56 -30.47
CA THR A 143 21.78 -37.79 -29.92
C THR A 143 22.45 -39.00 -30.58
N LEU A 144 21.71 -40.09 -30.79
CA LEU A 144 22.20 -41.28 -31.52
C LEU A 144 22.57 -40.96 -32.98
N GLN A 145 21.82 -40.10 -33.65
CA GLN A 145 22.14 -39.63 -35.00
C GLN A 145 23.40 -38.76 -35.02
N ALA A 146 23.59 -37.89 -34.02
CA ALA A 146 24.78 -37.05 -33.91
C ALA A 146 26.06 -37.85 -33.60
N GLU A 147 25.93 -39.00 -32.93
CA GLU A 147 27.04 -39.91 -32.59
C GLU A 147 27.24 -41.05 -33.60
N ALA A 148 26.59 -40.99 -34.76
CA ALA A 148 26.71 -42.00 -35.81
C ALA A 148 28.20 -42.23 -36.18
N GLY A 149 28.71 -43.42 -35.83
CA GLY A 149 30.08 -43.86 -36.12
C GLY A 149 31.05 -43.93 -34.93
N LYS A 150 30.63 -43.55 -33.70
CA LYS A 150 31.49 -43.59 -32.49
C LYS A 150 31.37 -44.86 -31.64
N GLY A 151 30.46 -45.76 -31.98
CA GLY A 151 30.27 -47.06 -31.35
C GLY A 151 29.09 -47.80 -31.98
N SER A 152 28.83 -49.04 -31.55
CA SER A 152 27.85 -49.93 -32.20
C SER A 152 26.44 -49.86 -31.63
N GLU A 153 26.29 -49.54 -30.33
CA GLU A 153 25.02 -49.72 -29.61
C GLU A 153 24.86 -48.70 -28.48
N ALA A 154 23.61 -48.35 -28.18
CA ALA A 154 23.22 -47.63 -26.97
C ALA A 154 22.48 -48.58 -26.01
N VAL A 155 22.69 -48.41 -24.71
CA VAL A 155 22.11 -49.28 -23.68
C VAL A 155 21.04 -48.52 -22.91
N VAL A 156 19.81 -49.03 -22.94
CA VAL A 156 18.68 -48.48 -22.19
C VAL A 156 18.57 -49.21 -20.85
N LEU A 157 18.58 -48.45 -19.77
CA LEU A 157 18.57 -48.93 -18.39
C LEU A 157 17.38 -48.37 -17.61
N ALA A 158 16.78 -49.19 -16.76
CA ALA A 158 15.74 -48.82 -15.80
C ALA A 158 16.34 -48.68 -14.40
N PRO A 159 16.50 -47.46 -13.84
CA PRO A 159 17.13 -47.27 -12.54
C PRO A 159 16.17 -47.56 -11.37
N VAL A 160 16.05 -48.84 -11.00
CA VAL A 160 15.07 -49.30 -10.01
C VAL A 160 15.47 -48.98 -8.56
N VAL A 161 16.77 -48.96 -8.26
CA VAL A 161 17.29 -48.58 -6.93
C VAL A 161 18.40 -47.56 -7.08
N ARG A 162 18.34 -46.46 -6.32
CA ARG A 162 19.35 -45.39 -6.37
C ARG A 162 19.84 -45.06 -4.97
N GLY A 163 21.09 -45.43 -4.66
CA GLY A 163 21.76 -45.05 -3.40
C GLY A 163 21.04 -45.47 -2.12
N ARG A 164 20.29 -46.58 -2.13
CA ARG A 164 19.54 -47.10 -0.97
C ARG A 164 20.22 -48.35 -0.40
N LYS A 165 20.09 -48.54 0.92
CA LYS A 165 20.67 -49.70 1.63
C LYS A 165 19.72 -50.89 1.55
N GLY A 166 20.25 -52.08 1.26
CA GLY A 166 19.45 -53.31 1.21
C GLY A 166 20.18 -54.45 0.50
N GLU A 167 19.68 -55.67 0.68
CA GLU A 167 20.24 -56.87 0.05
C GLU A 167 19.61 -57.18 -1.33
N TYR A 168 18.43 -56.63 -1.61
CA TYR A 168 17.70 -56.65 -2.89
C TYR A 168 17.57 -58.02 -3.61
N TYR A 169 17.85 -59.13 -2.95
CA TYR A 169 17.85 -60.48 -3.55
C TYR A 169 16.51 -60.85 -4.19
N GLN A 170 15.40 -60.63 -3.47
CA GLN A 170 14.06 -60.92 -3.97
C GLN A 170 13.75 -60.11 -5.24
N MET A 171 14.05 -58.81 -5.23
CA MET A 171 13.83 -57.93 -6.36
C MET A 171 14.65 -58.34 -7.60
N LEU A 172 15.92 -58.72 -7.43
CA LEU A 172 16.75 -59.21 -8.54
C LEU A 172 16.23 -60.55 -9.09
N TYR A 173 15.72 -61.42 -8.22
CA TYR A 173 15.09 -62.69 -8.61
C TYR A 173 13.78 -62.46 -9.38
N ASP A 174 12.95 -61.52 -8.92
CA ASP A 174 11.71 -61.15 -9.59
C ASP A 174 12.00 -60.57 -11.00
N MET A 175 13.03 -59.74 -11.14
CA MET A 175 13.47 -59.23 -12.45
C MET A 175 13.93 -60.35 -13.41
N TYR A 176 14.65 -61.35 -12.91
CA TYR A 176 15.02 -62.51 -13.71
C TYR A 176 13.79 -63.28 -14.21
N ASN A 177 12.80 -63.49 -13.33
CA ASN A 177 11.55 -64.16 -13.70
C ASN A 177 10.68 -63.33 -14.67
N SER A 178 10.79 -62.00 -14.63
CA SER A 178 10.18 -61.09 -15.60
C SER A 178 10.90 -61.05 -16.95
N GLY A 179 12.00 -61.82 -17.12
CA GLY A 179 12.69 -62.00 -18.40
C GLY A 179 13.95 -61.15 -18.60
N PHE A 180 14.37 -60.36 -17.62
CA PHE A 180 15.62 -59.57 -17.72
C PHE A 180 16.85 -60.46 -17.48
N LEU A 181 17.90 -60.28 -18.29
CA LEU A 181 19.12 -61.10 -18.25
C LEU A 181 20.31 -60.41 -17.57
N GLU A 182 20.34 -59.08 -17.59
CA GLU A 182 21.46 -58.27 -17.12
C GLU A 182 20.99 -57.13 -16.22
N VAL A 183 21.81 -56.79 -15.24
CA VAL A 183 21.60 -55.68 -14.32
C VAL A 183 22.92 -54.97 -14.05
N ARG A 184 22.91 -53.65 -14.01
CA ARG A 184 24.04 -52.84 -13.58
C ARG A 184 23.92 -52.58 -12.07
N VAL A 185 24.87 -53.10 -11.30
CA VAL A 185 24.93 -52.90 -9.86
C VAL A 185 26.22 -52.18 -9.50
N ASP A 186 26.09 -51.02 -8.86
CA ASP A 186 27.21 -50.16 -8.45
C ASP A 186 28.21 -49.90 -9.60
N GLY A 187 27.67 -49.61 -10.79
CA GLY A 187 28.45 -49.31 -12.00
C GLY A 187 28.98 -50.51 -12.77
N LYS A 188 28.76 -51.75 -12.30
CA LYS A 188 29.19 -52.98 -13.00
C LYS A 188 28.00 -53.78 -13.51
N ILE A 189 27.99 -54.11 -14.81
CA ILE A 189 27.00 -55.01 -15.40
C ILE A 189 27.28 -56.44 -14.92
N LYS A 190 26.24 -57.11 -14.44
CA LYS A 190 26.26 -58.50 -13.95
C LYS A 190 25.10 -59.25 -14.59
N SER A 191 25.29 -60.55 -14.84
CA SER A 191 24.19 -61.41 -15.29
C SER A 191 23.27 -61.74 -14.12
N LEU A 192 21.96 -61.66 -14.35
CA LEU A 192 20.94 -62.10 -13.39
C LEU A 192 20.86 -63.64 -13.28
N ARG A 193 21.52 -64.39 -14.18
CA ARG A 193 21.68 -65.85 -14.06
C ARG A 193 22.58 -66.24 -12.89
N ASP A 194 23.51 -65.36 -12.54
CA ASP A 194 24.44 -65.56 -11.45
C ASP A 194 23.87 -65.02 -10.14
N ARG A 195 24.20 -65.67 -9.02
CA ARG A 195 23.76 -65.20 -7.70
C ARG A 195 24.49 -63.92 -7.31
N ILE A 196 23.82 -62.78 -7.42
CA ILE A 196 24.34 -61.47 -6.98
C ILE A 196 24.05 -61.28 -5.48
N VAL A 197 25.11 -61.22 -4.66
CA VAL A 197 25.00 -60.96 -3.21
C VAL A 197 25.36 -59.49 -2.93
N LEU A 198 24.44 -58.75 -2.33
CA LEU A 198 24.61 -57.36 -1.91
C LEU A 198 24.54 -57.24 -0.39
N SER A 199 25.25 -56.27 0.17
CA SER A 199 25.36 -56.12 1.63
C SER A 199 24.30 -55.15 2.14
N LYS A 200 23.53 -55.57 3.15
CA LYS A 200 22.49 -54.75 3.78
C LYS A 200 22.95 -53.37 4.27
N ASN A 201 24.23 -53.22 4.62
CA ASN A 201 24.74 -52.02 5.29
C ASN A 201 25.26 -50.94 4.33
N PHE A 202 25.48 -51.28 3.07
CA PHE A 202 25.99 -50.38 2.04
C PHE A 202 24.86 -49.85 1.16
N LYS A 203 25.05 -48.63 0.64
CA LYS A 203 24.13 -48.04 -0.33
C LYS A 203 24.44 -48.64 -1.70
N HIS A 204 23.42 -49.14 -2.38
CA HIS A 204 23.53 -49.73 -3.70
C HIS A 204 22.75 -48.92 -4.74
N THR A 205 23.24 -48.93 -5.97
CA THR A 205 22.52 -48.44 -7.16
C THR A 205 22.33 -49.61 -8.12
N ILE A 206 21.09 -49.91 -8.48
CA ILE A 206 20.69 -51.07 -9.27
C ILE A 206 19.85 -50.57 -10.44
N GLU A 207 20.32 -50.85 -11.65
CA GLU A 207 19.70 -50.41 -12.89
C GLU A 207 19.55 -51.62 -13.83
N THR A 208 18.33 -51.99 -14.17
CA THR A 208 18.05 -53.15 -15.02
C THR A 208 18.36 -52.82 -16.46
N VAL A 209 19.08 -53.70 -17.17
CA VAL A 209 19.32 -53.52 -18.61
C VAL A 209 18.06 -53.94 -19.36
N VAL A 210 17.39 -52.98 -20.00
CA VAL A 210 16.11 -53.22 -20.68
C VAL A 210 16.33 -53.67 -22.12
N ASP A 211 17.10 -52.91 -22.90
CA ASP A 211 17.48 -53.29 -24.26
C ASP A 211 18.83 -52.66 -24.67
N ARG A 212 19.46 -53.25 -25.68
CA ARG A 212 20.63 -52.71 -26.39
C ARG A 212 20.20 -52.39 -27.81
N VAL A 213 20.12 -51.09 -28.12
CA VAL A 213 19.61 -50.59 -29.40
C VAL A 213 20.79 -50.24 -30.30
N PRO A 214 20.92 -50.83 -31.51
CA PRO A 214 22.01 -50.51 -32.43
C PRO A 214 21.90 -49.09 -32.97
N THR A 215 23.03 -48.43 -33.22
CA THR A 215 23.07 -47.09 -33.84
C THR A 215 22.60 -47.14 -35.29
N LEU A 216 21.81 -46.14 -35.71
CA LEU A 216 21.39 -45.98 -37.10
C LEU A 216 22.65 -45.81 -38.00
N ALA A 217 22.92 -46.80 -38.87
CA ALA A 217 23.98 -46.69 -39.86
C ALA A 217 23.66 -45.58 -40.88
N GLN A 218 24.67 -44.85 -41.32
CA GLN A 218 24.52 -43.88 -42.42
C GLN A 218 24.00 -44.61 -43.67
N ARG A 219 23.10 -43.95 -44.43
CA ARG A 219 22.71 -44.41 -45.76
C ARG A 219 23.97 -44.73 -46.57
N PRO A 220 24.08 -45.90 -47.23
CA PRO A 220 25.23 -46.19 -48.06
C PRO A 220 25.33 -45.16 -49.19
N ALA A 221 26.57 -44.76 -49.53
CA ALA A 221 26.84 -44.00 -50.74
C ALA A 221 26.29 -44.75 -51.95
N ALA A 222 25.71 -44.00 -52.90
CA ALA A 222 25.00 -44.54 -54.05
C ALA A 222 25.77 -45.68 -54.75
N GLY A 223 25.16 -46.86 -54.84
CA GLY A 223 25.59 -47.94 -55.74
C GLY A 223 26.16 -49.22 -55.13
N LYS A 224 26.09 -49.45 -53.81
CA LYS A 224 26.36 -50.78 -53.22
C LYS A 224 25.10 -51.39 -52.62
N PRO A 225 24.82 -52.68 -52.85
CA PRO A 225 23.71 -53.37 -52.19
C PRO A 225 23.99 -53.44 -50.68
N ALA A 226 22.99 -53.04 -49.88
CA ALA A 226 22.98 -53.18 -48.43
C ALA A 226 23.19 -54.65 -48.02
N PRO A 227 24.01 -54.95 -47.00
CA PRO A 227 24.05 -56.29 -46.43
C PRO A 227 22.68 -56.64 -45.82
N ALA A 228 22.31 -57.92 -45.87
CA ALA A 228 21.00 -58.46 -45.44
C ALA A 228 20.65 -58.27 -43.94
N SER A 229 21.45 -57.51 -43.19
CA SER A 229 21.30 -57.22 -41.77
C SER A 229 21.12 -55.72 -41.48
N GLU A 230 20.70 -54.91 -42.46
CA GLU A 230 20.29 -53.53 -42.21
C GLU A 230 18.89 -53.52 -41.61
N ILE A 231 18.81 -53.45 -40.28
CA ILE A 231 17.57 -53.16 -39.56
C ILE A 231 17.06 -51.80 -40.05
N SER A 232 15.79 -51.73 -40.46
CA SER A 232 15.24 -50.48 -40.97
C SER A 232 15.20 -49.43 -39.86
N ALA A 233 15.43 -48.16 -40.21
CA ALA A 233 15.37 -47.06 -39.24
C ALA A 233 14.03 -47.00 -38.47
N LYS A 234 12.97 -47.53 -39.07
CA LYS A 234 11.63 -47.64 -38.47
C LYS A 234 11.57 -48.72 -37.38
N GLU A 235 12.20 -49.86 -37.59
CA GLU A 235 12.30 -50.94 -36.60
C GLU A 235 13.20 -50.55 -35.43
N THR A 236 14.32 -49.85 -35.68
CA THR A 236 15.18 -49.33 -34.62
C THR A 236 14.43 -48.34 -33.71
N PHE A 237 13.62 -47.46 -34.31
CA PHE A 237 12.80 -46.52 -33.55
C PHE A 237 11.71 -47.22 -32.72
N GLN A 238 11.04 -48.23 -33.28
CA GLN A 238 10.03 -49.01 -32.57
C GLN A 238 10.63 -49.75 -31.36
N ARG A 239 11.79 -50.41 -31.53
CA ARG A 239 12.50 -51.04 -30.42
C ARG A 239 12.93 -50.05 -29.34
N LEU A 240 13.43 -48.88 -29.74
CA LEU A 240 13.77 -47.83 -28.80
C LEU A 240 12.55 -47.33 -28.01
N SER A 241 11.41 -47.17 -28.68
CA SER A 241 10.13 -46.80 -28.05
C SER A 241 9.72 -47.81 -26.97
N GLU A 242 9.66 -49.09 -27.33
CA GLU A 242 9.30 -50.17 -26.41
C GLU A 242 10.27 -50.26 -25.23
N ALA A 243 11.58 -50.11 -25.48
CA ALA A 243 12.61 -50.13 -24.44
C ALA A 243 12.50 -48.94 -23.47
N VAL A 244 12.24 -47.73 -23.97
CA VAL A 244 12.07 -46.54 -23.13
C VAL A 244 10.77 -46.61 -22.33
N GLU A 245 9.65 -47.03 -22.92
CA GLU A 245 8.38 -47.26 -22.20
C GLU A 245 8.57 -48.27 -21.07
N THR A 246 9.17 -49.43 -21.38
CA THR A 246 9.45 -50.47 -20.39
C THR A 246 10.37 -49.97 -19.27
N ALA A 247 11.40 -49.17 -19.60
CA ALA A 247 12.31 -48.62 -18.60
C ALA A 247 11.62 -47.62 -17.65
N VAL A 248 10.76 -46.77 -18.21
CA VAL A 248 9.94 -45.80 -17.48
C VAL A 248 8.98 -46.52 -16.54
N ASP A 249 8.29 -47.57 -17.00
CA ASP A 249 7.35 -48.34 -16.18
C ASP A 249 8.02 -49.10 -15.04
N LEU A 250 9.20 -49.70 -15.29
CA LEU A 250 9.95 -50.47 -14.29
C LEU A 250 10.54 -49.62 -13.16
N SER A 251 10.81 -48.34 -13.42
CA SER A 251 11.58 -47.48 -12.51
C SER A 251 10.78 -46.28 -11.97
N ASN A 252 9.44 -46.35 -12.03
CA ASN A 252 8.53 -45.28 -11.63
C ASN A 252 8.88 -43.93 -12.29
N GLY A 253 9.00 -43.94 -13.62
CA GLY A 253 9.13 -42.71 -14.38
C GLY A 253 10.57 -42.27 -14.68
N LEU A 254 11.55 -43.18 -14.69
CA LEU A 254 12.94 -42.88 -15.02
C LEU A 254 13.46 -43.73 -16.18
N CYS A 255 14.47 -43.25 -16.89
CA CYS A 255 15.15 -44.01 -17.93
C CYS A 255 16.58 -43.52 -18.04
N THR A 256 17.57 -44.40 -17.97
CA THR A 256 18.98 -44.04 -18.15
C THR A 256 19.46 -44.61 -19.46
N VAL A 257 20.10 -43.81 -20.31
CA VAL A 257 20.65 -44.23 -21.59
C VAL A 257 22.15 -44.02 -21.56
N ILE A 258 22.90 -45.09 -21.83
CA ILE A 258 24.34 -45.04 -22.10
C ILE A 258 24.51 -44.94 -23.61
N PHE A 259 25.07 -43.83 -24.07
CA PHE A 259 25.34 -43.58 -25.48
C PHE A 259 26.65 -44.26 -25.93
N PRO A 260 26.84 -44.49 -27.25
CA PRO A 260 28.04 -45.13 -27.79
C PRO A 260 29.36 -44.41 -27.44
N SER A 261 29.31 -43.09 -27.21
CA SER A 261 30.45 -42.29 -26.73
C SER A 261 30.89 -42.60 -25.29
N GLY A 262 30.09 -43.37 -24.54
CA GLY A 262 30.24 -43.58 -23.09
C GLY A 262 29.59 -42.47 -22.26
N GLU A 263 28.93 -41.48 -22.88
CA GLU A 263 28.13 -40.48 -22.17
C GLU A 263 26.84 -41.13 -21.63
N GLU A 264 26.53 -40.90 -20.35
CA GLU A 264 25.29 -41.38 -19.73
C GLU A 264 24.31 -40.22 -19.51
N ARG A 265 23.04 -40.40 -19.88
CA ARG A 265 21.97 -39.44 -19.58
C ARG A 265 20.79 -40.12 -18.91
N ILE A 266 20.21 -39.42 -17.93
CA ILE A 266 19.01 -39.84 -17.21
C ILE A 266 17.85 -38.97 -17.66
N TYR A 267 16.73 -39.60 -17.97
CA TYR A 267 15.46 -39.02 -18.39
C TYR A 267 14.39 -39.32 -17.33
N SER A 268 13.44 -38.41 -17.10
CA SER A 268 12.33 -38.61 -16.17
C SER A 268 10.98 -38.10 -16.70
N THR A 269 9.92 -38.88 -16.48
CA THR A 269 8.52 -38.49 -16.76
C THR A 269 7.87 -37.75 -15.59
N GLU A 270 8.52 -37.75 -14.43
CA GLU A 270 8.18 -36.95 -13.25
C GLU A 270 9.19 -35.83 -13.04
N TYR A 271 8.87 -34.85 -12.18
CA TYR A 271 9.85 -33.84 -11.76
C TYR A 271 10.83 -34.45 -10.75
N SER A 272 11.77 -35.26 -11.21
CA SER A 272 12.78 -35.91 -10.37
C SER A 272 14.18 -35.41 -10.68
N CYS A 273 14.97 -35.16 -9.64
CA CYS A 273 16.35 -34.73 -9.81
C CYS A 273 17.21 -35.90 -10.34
N PRO A 274 17.93 -35.71 -11.46
CA PRO A 274 18.75 -36.76 -12.05
C PRO A 274 19.96 -37.11 -11.19
N LYS A 275 20.40 -36.26 -10.26
CA LYS A 275 21.61 -36.48 -9.45
C LYS A 275 21.35 -37.19 -8.13
N ASP A 276 20.36 -36.74 -7.37
CA ASP A 276 20.09 -37.20 -6.00
C ASP A 276 18.74 -37.91 -5.83
N GLY A 277 17.90 -37.96 -6.87
CA GLY A 277 16.59 -38.59 -6.84
C GLY A 277 15.55 -37.82 -6.03
N PHE A 278 15.79 -36.54 -5.72
CA PHE A 278 14.78 -35.68 -5.10
C PHE A 278 13.53 -35.57 -5.99
N SER A 279 12.38 -35.98 -5.45
CA SER A 279 11.08 -35.80 -6.11
C SER A 279 10.58 -34.39 -5.81
N PHE A 280 10.43 -33.59 -6.86
CA PHE A 280 9.98 -32.21 -6.81
C PHE A 280 8.44 -32.19 -6.96
N PRO A 281 7.73 -31.40 -6.14
CA PRO A 281 6.26 -31.34 -6.19
C PRO A 281 5.77 -30.77 -7.52
N GLU A 282 4.50 -31.00 -7.85
CA GLU A 282 3.90 -30.39 -9.03
C GLU A 282 3.99 -28.85 -8.99
N ILE A 283 4.32 -28.28 -10.15
CA ILE A 283 4.52 -26.84 -10.30
C ILE A 283 3.19 -26.19 -10.65
N GLU A 284 2.44 -25.83 -9.61
CA GLU A 284 1.17 -25.15 -9.73
C GLU A 284 1.20 -23.77 -9.05
N PRO A 285 0.29 -22.84 -9.41
CA PRO A 285 0.27 -21.49 -8.81
C PRO A 285 0.17 -21.47 -7.27
N ARG A 286 -0.35 -22.54 -6.64
CA ARG A 286 -0.41 -22.66 -5.18
C ARG A 286 0.95 -22.90 -4.52
N LEU A 287 1.91 -23.51 -5.22
CA LEU A 287 3.30 -23.69 -4.76
C LEU A 287 3.98 -22.35 -4.51
N PHE A 288 3.61 -21.32 -5.27
CA PHE A 288 4.18 -19.99 -5.15
C PHE A 288 3.42 -19.08 -4.17
N SER A 289 2.41 -19.60 -3.46
CA SER A 289 1.63 -18.82 -2.50
C SER A 289 2.14 -19.02 -1.07
N PHE A 290 2.64 -17.96 -0.45
CA PHE A 290 2.96 -17.96 0.98
C PHE A 290 1.71 -17.94 1.87
N ASN A 291 0.51 -17.85 1.29
CA ASN A 291 -0.77 -18.01 2.00
C ASN A 291 -1.28 -19.46 1.96
N SER A 292 -0.56 -20.36 1.28
CA SER A 292 -0.95 -21.75 1.07
C SER A 292 0.04 -22.70 1.73
N PRO A 293 -0.40 -23.81 2.33
CA PRO A 293 0.51 -24.81 2.92
C PRO A 293 1.46 -25.46 1.91
N TYR A 294 1.11 -25.44 0.62
CA TYR A 294 1.96 -25.96 -0.45
C TYR A 294 3.20 -25.10 -0.70
N GLY A 295 3.12 -23.80 -0.41
CA GLY A 295 4.15 -22.83 -0.79
C GLY A 295 4.84 -22.10 0.36
N TYR A 296 4.20 -22.00 1.52
CA TYR A 296 4.76 -21.24 2.63
C TYR A 296 6.02 -21.88 3.24
N CYS A 297 6.77 -21.11 4.01
CA CYS A 297 7.80 -21.65 4.88
C CYS A 297 7.14 -22.35 6.09
N ASP A 298 7.49 -23.61 6.32
CA ASP A 298 6.90 -24.43 7.40
C ASP A 298 7.14 -23.86 8.81
N LEU A 299 8.18 -23.04 9.01
CA LEU A 299 8.48 -22.48 10.33
C LEU A 299 7.62 -21.25 10.65
N CYS A 300 7.51 -20.31 9.72
CA CYS A 300 6.76 -19.06 9.95
C CYS A 300 5.36 -19.07 9.35
N THR A 301 4.96 -20.15 8.67
CA THR A 301 3.67 -20.27 7.96
C THR A 301 3.39 -19.09 7.02
N GLY A 302 4.43 -18.62 6.32
CA GLY A 302 4.30 -17.54 5.34
C GLY A 302 4.34 -16.11 5.90
N LEU A 303 4.56 -15.92 7.20
CA LEU A 303 4.69 -14.59 7.80
C LEU A 303 6.00 -13.88 7.40
N GLY A 304 7.11 -14.63 7.33
CA GLY A 304 8.45 -14.10 7.11
C GLY A 304 9.16 -13.61 8.38
N THR A 305 8.43 -13.44 9.49
CA THR A 305 8.94 -13.09 10.82
C THR A 305 8.86 -14.29 11.77
N LYS A 306 9.53 -14.22 12.94
CA LYS A 306 9.45 -15.30 13.95
C LYS A 306 8.04 -15.47 14.51
N GLU A 307 7.40 -14.35 14.85
CA GLU A 307 6.07 -14.31 15.47
C GLU A 307 5.24 -13.19 14.83
N LEU A 308 3.93 -13.24 15.07
CA LEU A 308 3.00 -12.19 14.66
C LEU A 308 3.43 -10.86 15.31
N PHE A 309 3.62 -9.81 14.51
CA PHE A 309 4.10 -8.48 14.94
C PHE A 309 5.55 -8.41 15.45
N SER A 310 6.34 -9.48 15.33
CA SER A 310 7.79 -9.43 15.61
C SER A 310 8.54 -8.73 14.46
N GLU A 311 9.52 -7.88 14.80
CA GLU A 311 10.45 -7.29 13.82
C GLU A 311 11.61 -8.25 13.46
N GLU A 312 11.71 -9.42 14.13
CA GLU A 312 12.76 -10.39 13.86
C GLU A 312 12.38 -11.30 12.67
N LEU A 313 13.31 -11.40 11.71
CA LEU A 313 13.15 -12.26 10.54
C LEU A 313 13.13 -13.75 10.94
N CYS A 314 12.32 -14.53 10.22
CA CYS A 314 12.29 -15.98 10.37
C CYS A 314 13.68 -16.58 10.09
N PRO A 315 14.24 -17.43 10.98
CA PRO A 315 15.59 -17.96 10.79
C PRO A 315 15.70 -18.95 9.62
N LYS A 316 14.59 -19.62 9.24
CA LYS A 316 14.56 -20.62 8.15
C LYS A 316 14.46 -19.96 6.77
N CYS A 317 13.49 -19.09 6.56
CA CYS A 317 13.30 -18.44 5.26
C CYS A 317 13.95 -17.05 5.16
N GLN A 318 14.47 -16.48 6.24
CA GLN A 318 15.10 -15.15 6.28
C GLN A 318 14.20 -14.04 5.69
N GLY A 319 12.89 -14.10 5.95
CA GLY A 319 11.92 -13.13 5.42
C GLY A 319 11.34 -13.48 4.04
N LYS A 320 11.78 -14.57 3.40
CA LYS A 320 11.31 -14.96 2.05
C LYS A 320 9.88 -15.51 2.00
N ARG A 321 9.31 -15.89 3.15
CA ARG A 321 7.94 -16.42 3.33
C ARG A 321 7.64 -17.77 2.66
N LEU A 322 8.41 -18.19 1.67
CA LEU A 322 8.21 -19.41 0.88
C LEU A 322 9.10 -20.57 1.33
N ASN A 323 8.72 -21.79 0.94
CA ASN A 323 9.56 -22.99 1.09
C ASN A 323 10.68 -23.06 0.03
N ALA A 324 11.60 -24.01 0.24
CA ALA A 324 12.75 -24.18 -0.63
C ALA A 324 12.36 -24.62 -2.07
N ASN A 325 11.28 -25.39 -2.23
CA ASN A 325 10.82 -25.85 -3.53
C ASN A 325 10.39 -24.66 -4.40
N ALA A 326 9.51 -23.80 -3.88
CA ALA A 326 9.05 -22.60 -4.58
C ALA A 326 10.20 -21.65 -4.94
N LEU A 327 11.17 -21.48 -4.03
CA LEU A 327 12.36 -20.63 -4.25
C LEU A 327 13.38 -21.22 -5.24
N SER A 328 13.24 -22.51 -5.58
CA SER A 328 14.11 -23.19 -6.53
C SER A 328 13.58 -23.15 -7.97
N VAL A 329 12.37 -22.64 -8.20
CA VAL A 329 11.87 -22.39 -9.55
C VAL A 329 12.27 -20.99 -9.99
N ARG A 330 12.81 -20.87 -11.21
CA ARG A 330 13.29 -19.59 -11.76
C ARG A 330 12.65 -19.26 -13.10
N VAL A 331 12.46 -17.97 -13.35
CA VAL A 331 12.12 -17.42 -14.66
C VAL A 331 13.25 -16.46 -15.03
N GLY A 332 13.91 -16.71 -16.17
CA GLY A 332 15.21 -16.10 -16.44
C GLY A 332 16.24 -16.51 -15.38
N ASP A 333 16.88 -15.53 -14.75
CA ASP A 333 17.90 -15.76 -13.70
C ASP A 333 17.35 -15.70 -12.26
N LYS A 334 16.05 -15.45 -12.06
CA LYS A 334 15.48 -15.12 -10.73
C LYS A 334 14.34 -16.03 -10.30
N ASN A 335 14.27 -16.32 -9.00
CA ASN A 335 13.07 -16.90 -8.37
C ASN A 335 12.00 -15.84 -8.07
N ILE A 336 10.80 -16.27 -7.70
CA ILE A 336 9.66 -15.35 -7.49
C ILE A 336 9.91 -14.34 -6.36
N TRP A 337 10.65 -14.73 -5.31
CA TRP A 337 10.99 -13.81 -4.22
C TRP A 337 12.01 -12.76 -4.66
N GLU A 338 12.99 -13.14 -5.47
CA GLU A 338 13.98 -12.22 -6.04
C GLU A 338 13.30 -11.20 -6.95
N VAL A 339 12.40 -11.63 -7.83
CA VAL A 339 11.60 -10.71 -8.69
C VAL A 339 10.77 -9.76 -7.84
N THR A 340 10.13 -10.24 -6.77
CA THR A 340 9.33 -9.38 -5.89
C THR A 340 10.16 -8.51 -4.95
N SER A 341 11.45 -8.77 -4.81
CA SER A 341 12.36 -7.93 -4.04
C SER A 341 12.90 -6.75 -4.84
N LEU A 342 12.74 -6.77 -6.17
CA LEU A 342 13.13 -5.65 -7.02
C LEU A 342 12.23 -4.42 -6.76
N PRO A 343 12.79 -3.21 -6.79
CA PRO A 343 12.01 -1.98 -6.98
C PRO A 343 11.15 -2.08 -8.24
N ILE A 344 9.98 -1.45 -8.25
CA ILE A 344 9.03 -1.53 -9.37
C ILE A 344 9.65 -1.08 -10.69
N VAL A 345 10.51 -0.06 -10.67
CA VAL A 345 11.27 0.35 -11.87
C VAL A 345 12.15 -0.77 -12.40
N GLU A 346 12.89 -1.46 -11.53
CA GLU A 346 13.76 -2.57 -11.92
C GLU A 346 12.97 -3.82 -12.32
N ALA A 347 11.85 -4.09 -11.66
CA ALA A 347 10.95 -5.17 -12.01
C ALA A 347 10.38 -4.95 -13.43
N ARG A 348 9.96 -3.73 -13.77
CA ARG A 348 9.51 -3.39 -15.12
C ARG A 348 10.61 -3.62 -16.14
N ASP A 349 11.82 -3.15 -15.86
CA ASP A 349 12.96 -3.30 -16.78
C ASP A 349 13.43 -4.76 -16.87
N PHE A 350 13.22 -5.57 -15.83
CA PHE A 350 13.40 -7.02 -15.85
C PHE A 350 12.40 -7.68 -16.79
N PHE A 351 11.10 -7.37 -16.70
CA PHE A 351 10.08 -7.95 -17.59
C PHE A 351 10.26 -7.53 -19.05
N ASN A 352 10.67 -6.29 -19.31
CA ASN A 352 10.97 -5.84 -20.67
C ASN A 352 12.13 -6.62 -21.30
N ARG A 353 13.22 -6.85 -20.55
CA ARG A 353 14.36 -7.67 -21.03
C ARG A 353 14.01 -9.16 -21.13
N LEU A 354 13.15 -9.64 -20.25
CA LEU A 354 12.73 -11.04 -20.24
C LEU A 354 11.94 -11.38 -21.51
N LEU A 355 11.16 -10.45 -22.07
CA LEU A 355 10.45 -10.67 -23.34
C LEU A 355 11.39 -11.05 -24.50
N ASP A 356 12.62 -10.55 -24.50
CA ASP A 356 13.63 -10.87 -25.53
C ASP A 356 14.31 -12.24 -25.32
N LEU A 357 14.23 -12.79 -24.10
CA LEU A 357 14.91 -14.03 -23.70
C LEU A 357 13.99 -15.26 -23.74
N VAL A 358 12.69 -15.05 -23.77
CA VAL A 358 11.67 -16.11 -23.73
C VAL A 358 11.47 -16.69 -25.13
N SER A 359 11.33 -18.01 -25.22
CA SER A 359 11.07 -18.68 -26.51
C SER A 359 9.70 -18.34 -27.08
N GLU A 360 9.51 -18.47 -28.39
CA GLU A 360 8.20 -18.20 -29.05
C GLU A 360 7.06 -19.02 -28.42
N ASN A 361 7.31 -20.29 -28.09
CA ASN A 361 6.33 -21.18 -27.45
C ASN A 361 5.96 -20.71 -26.03
N GLU A 362 6.94 -20.30 -25.22
CA GLU A 362 6.69 -19.77 -23.88
C GLU A 362 5.94 -18.44 -23.93
N LEU A 363 6.26 -17.60 -24.91
CA LEU A 363 5.59 -16.33 -25.13
C LEU A 363 4.14 -16.53 -25.58
N GLU A 364 3.85 -17.54 -26.41
CA GLU A 364 2.48 -17.91 -26.79
C GLU A 364 1.66 -18.29 -25.55
N ILE A 365 2.21 -19.11 -24.65
CA ILE A 365 1.55 -19.57 -23.42
C ILE A 365 1.32 -18.42 -22.42
N ALA A 366 2.30 -17.51 -22.28
CA ALA A 366 2.33 -16.52 -21.20
C ALA A 366 2.06 -15.07 -21.64
N SER A 367 1.82 -14.80 -22.93
CA SER A 367 1.65 -13.45 -23.49
C SER A 367 0.65 -12.59 -22.72
N ALA A 368 -0.51 -13.13 -22.38
CA ALA A 368 -1.53 -12.44 -21.60
C ALA A 368 -1.03 -12.06 -20.20
N VAL A 369 -0.28 -12.97 -19.55
CA VAL A 369 0.26 -12.76 -18.20
C VAL A 369 1.36 -11.69 -18.22
N PHE A 370 2.27 -11.74 -19.19
CA PHE A 370 3.30 -10.71 -19.38
C PHE A 370 2.69 -9.33 -19.59
N ARG A 371 1.67 -9.23 -20.45
CA ARG A 371 0.98 -7.97 -20.72
C ARG A 371 0.33 -7.41 -19.45
N GLU A 372 -0.34 -8.24 -18.66
CA GLU A 372 -0.98 -7.77 -17.41
C GLU A 372 0.04 -7.35 -16.35
N ILE A 373 1.14 -8.09 -16.18
CA ILE A 373 2.23 -7.69 -15.27
C ILE A 373 2.84 -6.36 -15.72
N GLY A 374 3.18 -6.24 -17.01
CA GLY A 374 3.77 -5.03 -17.58
C GLY A 374 2.87 -3.81 -17.41
N ASN A 375 1.57 -3.94 -17.70
CA ASN A 375 0.57 -2.88 -17.52
C ASN A 375 0.51 -2.42 -16.04
N ARG A 376 0.38 -3.36 -15.10
CA ARG A 376 0.27 -3.03 -13.67
C ARG A 376 1.54 -2.40 -13.11
N LEU A 377 2.72 -2.86 -13.53
CA LEU A 377 3.99 -2.22 -13.17
C LEU A 377 4.09 -0.80 -13.75
N GLN A 378 3.62 -0.59 -14.98
CA GLN A 378 3.61 0.74 -15.59
C GLN A 378 2.62 1.68 -14.89
N PHE A 379 1.45 1.21 -14.47
CA PHE A 379 0.51 2.03 -13.69
C PHE A 379 1.10 2.42 -12.33
N MET A 380 1.73 1.48 -11.63
CA MET A 380 2.45 1.76 -10.39
C MET A 380 3.58 2.78 -10.58
N TYR A 381 4.29 2.71 -11.71
CA TYR A 381 5.29 3.70 -12.09
C TYR A 381 4.66 5.10 -12.28
N ASN A 382 3.56 5.18 -13.02
CA ASN A 382 2.87 6.44 -13.35
C ASN A 382 2.30 7.15 -12.12
N VAL A 383 1.87 6.41 -11.09
CA VAL A 383 1.43 7.00 -9.82
C VAL A 383 2.59 7.29 -8.86
N GLY A 384 3.84 7.30 -9.33
CA GLY A 384 5.00 7.69 -8.51
C GLY A 384 5.43 6.65 -7.47
N LEU A 385 5.09 5.37 -7.63
CA LEU A 385 5.47 4.30 -6.71
C LEU A 385 6.67 3.47 -7.18
N HIS A 386 7.38 3.95 -8.19
CA HIS A 386 8.49 3.25 -8.86
C HIS A 386 9.62 2.80 -7.93
N TYR A 387 9.79 3.42 -6.76
CA TYR A 387 10.82 3.10 -5.77
C TYR A 387 10.42 1.98 -4.80
N LEU A 388 9.15 1.59 -4.75
CA LEU A 388 8.69 0.52 -3.87
C LEU A 388 9.12 -0.85 -4.39
N THR A 389 9.41 -1.77 -3.47
CA THR A 389 9.55 -3.19 -3.80
C THR A 389 8.18 -3.86 -3.77
N LEU A 390 7.98 -4.85 -4.62
CA LEU A 390 6.74 -5.64 -4.70
C LEU A 390 6.48 -6.45 -3.41
N ASN A 391 7.52 -6.86 -2.70
CA ASN A 391 7.44 -7.60 -1.44
C ASN A 391 7.27 -6.72 -0.19
N ARG A 392 7.23 -5.38 -0.33
CA ARG A 392 7.02 -4.48 0.81
C ARG A 392 5.69 -4.80 1.49
N THR A 393 5.72 -4.95 2.81
CA THR A 393 4.53 -5.25 3.62
C THR A 393 3.54 -4.09 3.56
N ALA A 394 2.25 -4.41 3.36
CA ALA A 394 1.20 -3.40 3.23
C ALA A 394 1.07 -2.49 4.46
N GLY A 395 1.26 -3.04 5.66
CA GLY A 395 1.18 -2.30 6.92
C GLY A 395 2.32 -1.28 7.13
N THR A 396 3.36 -1.25 6.29
CA THR A 396 4.44 -0.26 6.37
C THR A 396 4.30 0.86 5.35
N LEU A 397 3.24 0.85 4.54
CA LEU A 397 2.92 1.91 3.59
C LEU A 397 2.32 3.12 4.34
N SER A 398 2.69 4.32 3.90
CA SER A 398 2.00 5.55 4.25
C SER A 398 0.57 5.56 3.66
N GLY A 399 -0.30 6.43 4.19
CA GLY A 399 -1.66 6.61 3.67
C GLY A 399 -1.67 6.92 2.17
N GLY A 400 -0.83 7.87 1.73
CA GLY A 400 -0.69 8.22 0.31
C GLY A 400 -0.11 7.09 -0.55
N GLU A 401 0.87 6.31 -0.06
CA GLU A 401 1.37 5.13 -0.79
C GLU A 401 0.27 4.07 -0.98
N ALA A 402 -0.50 3.77 0.08
CA ALA A 402 -1.61 2.82 0.02
C ALA A 402 -2.71 3.29 -0.93
N GLN A 403 -3.06 4.57 -0.88
CA GLN A 403 -4.04 5.18 -1.77
C GLN A 403 -3.61 5.09 -3.25
N ARG A 404 -2.35 5.41 -3.55
CA ARG A 404 -1.82 5.33 -4.93
C ARG A 404 -1.72 3.89 -5.43
N ILE A 405 -1.45 2.92 -4.55
CA ILE A 405 -1.53 1.49 -4.89
C ILE A 405 -2.95 1.12 -5.30
N ARG A 406 -3.94 1.57 -4.54
CA ARG A 406 -5.35 1.34 -4.85
C ARG A 406 -5.74 1.98 -6.17
N LEU A 407 -5.32 3.22 -6.42
CA LEU A 407 -5.51 3.89 -7.71
C LEU A 407 -4.90 3.10 -8.87
N ALA A 408 -3.64 2.67 -8.75
CA ALA A 408 -2.99 1.87 -9.80
C ALA A 408 -3.72 0.54 -10.06
N SER A 409 -4.22 -0.12 -9.01
CA SER A 409 -5.04 -1.33 -9.13
C SER A 409 -6.35 -1.06 -9.88
N GLN A 410 -7.02 0.06 -9.60
CA GLN A 410 -8.26 0.44 -10.29
C GLN A 410 -8.04 0.84 -11.75
N VAL A 411 -6.95 1.53 -12.07
CA VAL A 411 -6.60 1.83 -13.46
C VAL A 411 -6.33 0.54 -14.24
N GLY A 412 -5.77 -0.49 -13.56
CA GLY A 412 -5.53 -1.81 -14.13
C GLY A 412 -6.78 -2.57 -14.58
N THR A 413 -7.93 -2.35 -13.93
CA THR A 413 -9.18 -3.07 -14.26
C THR A 413 -9.89 -2.52 -15.50
N ARG A 414 -9.51 -1.32 -15.98
CA ARG A 414 -10.06 -0.65 -17.18
C ARG A 414 -11.59 -0.59 -17.19
N LEU A 415 -12.20 -0.35 -16.03
CA LEU A 415 -13.64 -0.14 -15.93
C LEU A 415 -14.06 1.11 -16.70
N VAL A 416 -15.25 1.07 -17.30
CA VAL A 416 -15.88 2.18 -18.04
C VAL A 416 -17.26 2.45 -17.43
N GLY A 417 -17.66 3.71 -17.36
CA GLY A 417 -18.96 4.12 -16.81
C GLY A 417 -19.04 4.08 -15.28
N ALA A 418 -17.92 3.92 -14.58
CA ALA A 418 -17.83 4.01 -13.13
C ALA A 418 -17.73 5.46 -12.65
N LEU A 419 -18.13 5.70 -11.40
CA LEU A 419 -17.88 6.94 -10.67
C LEU A 419 -16.74 6.71 -9.67
N TYR A 420 -15.60 7.35 -9.89
CA TYR A 420 -14.48 7.33 -8.94
C TYR A 420 -14.59 8.53 -8.01
N VAL A 421 -14.53 8.29 -6.70
CA VAL A 421 -14.51 9.35 -5.68
C VAL A 421 -13.19 9.25 -4.90
N LEU A 422 -12.33 10.26 -5.03
CA LEU A 422 -10.97 10.30 -4.49
C LEU A 422 -10.83 11.34 -3.39
N ASP A 423 -10.14 10.98 -2.31
CA ASP A 423 -9.91 11.83 -1.15
C ASP A 423 -8.46 12.31 -1.11
N GLU A 424 -8.18 13.52 -1.60
CA GLU A 424 -6.86 14.17 -1.57
C GLU A 424 -5.71 13.25 -2.07
N PRO A 425 -5.75 12.77 -3.33
CA PRO A 425 -4.76 11.82 -3.84
C PRO A 425 -3.33 12.37 -3.93
N THR A 426 -3.15 13.69 -3.79
CA THR A 426 -1.83 14.35 -3.79
C THR A 426 -1.07 14.25 -2.46
N ILE A 427 -1.70 13.72 -1.40
CA ILE A 427 -1.07 13.61 -0.07
C ILE A 427 0.23 12.78 -0.10
N GLY A 428 1.25 13.29 0.58
CA GLY A 428 2.58 12.69 0.66
C GLY A 428 3.27 12.54 -0.69
N LEU A 429 2.85 13.31 -1.69
CA LEU A 429 3.43 13.35 -3.03
C LEU A 429 4.23 14.65 -3.20
N HIS A 430 5.40 14.55 -3.82
CA HIS A 430 6.18 15.74 -4.17
C HIS A 430 5.58 16.41 -5.42
N GLN A 431 5.69 17.75 -5.54
CA GLN A 431 5.11 18.50 -6.67
C GLN A 431 5.52 17.96 -8.05
N ARG A 432 6.74 17.42 -8.15
CA ARG A 432 7.25 16.72 -9.34
C ARG A 432 6.35 15.56 -9.79
N ASP A 433 5.96 14.71 -8.85
CA ASP A 433 5.22 13.48 -9.15
C ASP A 433 3.71 13.76 -9.28
N ASN A 434 3.25 14.93 -8.80
CA ASN A 434 1.85 15.37 -8.90
C ASN A 434 1.35 15.45 -10.35
N ALA A 435 2.18 15.99 -11.27
CA ALA A 435 1.83 16.05 -12.69
C ALA A 435 1.55 14.66 -13.30
N GLN A 436 2.27 13.62 -12.87
CA GLN A 436 2.06 12.25 -13.35
C GLN A 436 0.75 11.67 -12.82
N LEU A 437 0.43 11.92 -11.54
CA LEU A 437 -0.83 11.53 -10.93
C LEU A 437 -2.02 12.17 -11.67
N VAL A 438 -1.98 13.49 -11.88
CA VAL A 438 -3.03 14.22 -12.60
C VAL A 438 -3.23 13.67 -14.02
N SER A 439 -2.14 13.36 -14.75
CA SER A 439 -2.24 12.73 -16.07
C SER A 439 -2.91 11.35 -16.03
N THR A 440 -2.68 10.59 -14.95
CA THR A 440 -3.31 9.28 -14.74
C THR A 440 -4.81 9.42 -14.45
N LEU A 441 -5.20 10.43 -13.66
CA LEU A 441 -6.62 10.75 -13.41
C LEU A 441 -7.33 11.19 -14.70
N ARG A 442 -6.70 12.06 -15.50
CA ARG A 442 -7.20 12.44 -16.84
C ARG A 442 -7.44 11.22 -17.72
N ASN A 443 -6.46 10.32 -17.84
CA ASN A 443 -6.62 9.08 -18.61
C ASN A 443 -7.79 8.21 -18.09
N LEU A 444 -7.97 8.11 -16.77
CA LEU A 444 -9.08 7.35 -16.19
C LEU A 444 -10.44 7.98 -16.55
N CYS A 445 -10.51 9.30 -16.64
CA CYS A 445 -11.68 10.06 -17.08
C CYS A 445 -11.95 9.85 -18.58
N ASP A 446 -10.92 9.98 -19.42
CA ASP A 446 -10.99 9.89 -20.88
C ASP A 446 -11.45 8.51 -21.38
N ILE A 447 -11.22 7.46 -20.60
CA ILE A 447 -11.73 6.09 -20.84
C ILE A 447 -13.27 6.02 -20.75
N GLY A 448 -13.93 7.06 -20.22
CA GLY A 448 -15.39 7.16 -20.07
C GLY A 448 -15.87 6.95 -18.65
N ASN A 449 -15.07 7.36 -17.65
CA ASN A 449 -15.47 7.37 -16.25
C ASN A 449 -15.70 8.81 -15.77
N THR A 450 -16.51 8.96 -14.72
CA THR A 450 -16.65 10.25 -14.02
C THR A 450 -15.74 10.23 -12.80
N ILE A 451 -15.01 11.31 -12.56
CA ILE A 451 -14.10 11.42 -11.42
C ILE A 451 -14.51 12.61 -10.56
N ILE A 452 -14.75 12.35 -9.28
CA ILE A 452 -14.91 13.39 -8.24
C ILE A 452 -13.68 13.32 -7.35
N VAL A 453 -12.92 14.40 -7.26
CA VAL A 453 -11.74 14.51 -6.42
C VAL A 453 -11.98 15.57 -5.35
N VAL A 454 -11.89 15.21 -4.07
CA VAL A 454 -11.83 16.19 -2.99
C VAL A 454 -10.38 16.65 -2.88
N GLU A 455 -10.09 17.93 -3.17
CA GLU A 455 -8.72 18.43 -3.22
C GLU A 455 -8.56 19.90 -2.82
N HIS A 456 -7.33 20.21 -2.42
CA HIS A 456 -6.84 21.54 -2.08
C HIS A 456 -5.59 21.92 -2.89
N ASP A 457 -4.92 20.95 -3.53
CA ASP A 457 -3.77 21.19 -4.38
C ASP A 457 -4.09 22.04 -5.63
N GLU A 458 -3.25 23.03 -5.89
CA GLU A 458 -3.43 24.01 -6.96
C GLU A 458 -3.41 23.35 -8.34
N ASP A 459 -2.43 22.48 -8.62
CA ASP A 459 -2.26 21.84 -9.93
C ASP A 459 -3.45 20.92 -10.26
N THR A 460 -3.98 20.22 -9.25
CA THR A 460 -5.16 19.35 -9.42
C THR A 460 -6.43 20.16 -9.66
N ILE A 461 -6.62 21.27 -8.95
CA ILE A 461 -7.76 22.16 -9.17
C ILE A 461 -7.68 22.78 -10.57
N LEU A 462 -6.50 23.26 -10.98
CA LEU A 462 -6.27 23.90 -12.28
C LEU A 462 -6.46 22.96 -13.47
N THR A 463 -6.44 21.65 -13.24
CA THR A 463 -6.66 20.62 -14.26
C THR A 463 -8.06 20.02 -14.23
N SER A 464 -8.96 20.54 -13.40
CA SER A 464 -10.38 20.12 -13.37
C SER A 464 -11.17 20.67 -14.56
N ASP A 465 -12.18 19.93 -14.99
CA ASP A 465 -13.14 20.40 -16.00
C ASP A 465 -14.30 21.17 -15.33
N TRP A 466 -14.67 20.75 -14.11
CA TRP A 466 -15.71 21.35 -13.28
C TRP A 466 -15.25 21.45 -11.83
N ILE A 467 -15.59 22.54 -11.14
CA ILE A 467 -15.25 22.75 -9.74
C ILE A 467 -16.50 23.00 -8.90
N VAL A 468 -16.52 22.46 -7.70
CA VAL A 468 -17.54 22.70 -6.67
C VAL A 468 -16.84 23.21 -5.41
N ASP A 469 -17.06 24.47 -5.07
CA ASP A 469 -16.57 25.09 -3.86
C ASP A 469 -17.66 25.05 -2.78
N ILE A 470 -17.39 24.33 -1.68
CA ILE A 470 -18.32 24.17 -0.56
C ILE A 470 -17.87 25.05 0.61
N GLY A 471 -18.80 25.81 1.17
CA GLY A 471 -18.53 26.77 2.24
C GLY A 471 -19.82 27.43 2.73
N PRO A 472 -19.80 28.74 3.06
CA PRO A 472 -18.64 29.64 3.08
C PRO A 472 -17.69 29.42 4.29
N GLY A 473 -18.14 28.72 5.34
CA GLY A 473 -17.34 28.39 6.53
C GLY A 473 -17.23 26.87 6.76
N ALA A 474 -16.81 26.50 7.96
CA ALA A 474 -16.76 25.11 8.42
C ALA A 474 -17.96 24.77 9.34
N GLY A 475 -18.29 23.50 9.48
CA GLY A 475 -19.37 23.01 10.35
C GLY A 475 -20.72 23.64 10.04
N LYS A 476 -21.40 24.19 11.05
CA LYS A 476 -22.71 24.85 10.90
C LYS A 476 -22.69 26.06 9.94
N SER A 477 -21.54 26.69 9.78
CA SER A 477 -21.33 27.81 8.85
C SER A 477 -20.96 27.37 7.44
N GLY A 478 -20.77 26.06 7.22
CA GLY A 478 -20.55 25.44 5.92
C GLY A 478 -21.82 24.80 5.35
N GLY A 479 -21.64 23.78 4.52
CA GLY A 479 -22.73 22.96 4.01
C GLY A 479 -23.53 23.60 2.87
N GLU A 480 -23.04 24.68 2.28
CA GLU A 480 -23.63 25.35 1.12
C GLU A 480 -22.69 25.28 -0.07
N VAL A 481 -23.24 25.23 -1.28
CA VAL A 481 -22.45 25.36 -2.51
C VAL A 481 -22.22 26.84 -2.77
N VAL A 482 -21.00 27.32 -2.53
CA VAL A 482 -20.59 28.71 -2.77
C VAL A 482 -20.46 28.95 -4.26
N TYR A 483 -19.89 27.98 -4.97
CA TYR A 483 -19.74 28.01 -6.42
C TYR A 483 -19.78 26.59 -6.99
N SER A 484 -20.44 26.40 -8.13
CA SER A 484 -20.36 25.18 -8.93
C SER A 484 -20.39 25.56 -10.40
N GLY A 485 -19.31 25.26 -11.14
CA GLY A 485 -19.20 25.67 -12.53
C GLY A 485 -17.87 25.27 -13.19
N PRO A 486 -17.68 25.66 -14.47
CA PRO A 486 -16.40 25.47 -15.16
C PRO A 486 -15.28 26.28 -14.51
N LEU A 487 -14.11 25.67 -14.35
CA LEU A 487 -12.93 26.30 -13.74
C LEU A 487 -12.57 27.66 -14.39
N SER A 488 -12.66 27.75 -15.72
CA SER A 488 -12.37 28.99 -16.47
C SER A 488 -13.18 30.19 -15.97
N THR A 489 -14.44 29.96 -15.58
CA THR A 489 -15.33 31.02 -15.08
C THR A 489 -14.90 31.47 -13.67
N LEU A 490 -14.39 30.55 -12.85
CA LEU A 490 -13.84 30.85 -11.52
C LEU A 490 -12.59 31.74 -11.60
N LEU A 491 -11.73 31.51 -12.60
CA LEU A 491 -10.47 32.22 -12.79
C LEU A 491 -10.64 33.61 -13.45
N GLU A 492 -11.62 33.79 -14.34
CA GLU A 492 -11.76 35.03 -15.12
C GLU A 492 -12.40 36.21 -14.34
N ALA A 493 -13.21 35.94 -13.30
CA ALA A 493 -13.85 36.87 -12.36
C ALA A 493 -14.62 38.11 -12.91
N LYS A 494 -14.56 38.41 -14.21
CA LYS A 494 -15.43 39.36 -14.92
C LYS A 494 -15.86 38.76 -16.27
N PRO A 495 -17.16 38.53 -16.51
CA PRO A 495 -17.61 38.16 -17.84
C PRO A 495 -17.28 39.30 -18.82
N LYS A 496 -16.36 39.06 -19.76
CA LYS A 496 -16.14 40.00 -20.87
C LYS A 496 -17.41 40.01 -21.72
N LYS A 497 -18.13 41.15 -21.75
CA LYS A 497 -19.25 41.35 -22.67
C LYS A 497 -18.77 41.10 -24.11
N GLY A 498 -19.31 40.06 -24.75
CA GLY A 498 -19.20 39.86 -26.19
C GLY A 498 -18.00 39.05 -26.71
N GLN A 499 -17.23 38.37 -25.85
CA GLN A 499 -16.27 37.36 -26.32
C GLN A 499 -16.78 35.97 -25.93
N ALA A 500 -17.08 35.15 -26.93
CA ALA A 500 -17.15 33.71 -26.73
C ALA A 500 -15.79 33.28 -26.19
N ALA A 501 -15.77 32.81 -24.94
CA ALA A 501 -14.59 32.24 -24.34
C ALA A 501 -14.07 31.15 -25.30
N LYS A 502 -12.88 31.34 -25.87
CA LYS A 502 -12.15 30.25 -26.52
C LYS A 502 -11.56 29.38 -25.41
N THR A 503 -12.43 28.65 -24.74
CA THR A 503 -12.09 27.59 -23.80
C THR A 503 -12.91 26.37 -24.18
N LEU A 504 -12.37 25.18 -23.93
CA LEU A 504 -13.09 23.91 -24.04
C LEU A 504 -14.34 24.01 -23.16
N ALA A 505 -15.46 24.44 -23.73
CA ALA A 505 -16.73 24.42 -23.04
C ALA A 505 -17.04 22.95 -22.73
N PRO A 506 -17.46 22.60 -21.50
CA PRO A 506 -17.96 21.26 -21.25
C PRO A 506 -19.06 20.96 -22.27
N ALA A 507 -18.99 19.81 -22.93
CA ALA A 507 -19.99 19.40 -23.93
C ALA A 507 -21.41 19.33 -23.35
N VAL A 508 -21.53 19.31 -22.02
CA VAL A 508 -22.77 19.17 -21.24
C VAL A 508 -23.14 20.50 -20.57
N ARG A 509 -24.39 20.94 -20.75
CA ARG A 509 -24.96 22.10 -20.04
C ARG A 509 -25.45 21.69 -18.65
N CYS A 510 -24.60 21.82 -17.63
CA CYS A 510 -25.00 21.74 -16.22
C CYS A 510 -25.33 23.14 -15.68
N GLN A 511 -26.20 23.22 -14.67
CA GLN A 511 -26.50 24.46 -13.98
C GLN A 511 -25.27 25.01 -13.24
N VAL A 512 -24.90 26.26 -13.51
CA VAL A 512 -23.89 26.99 -12.72
C VAL A 512 -24.57 27.60 -11.50
N ILE A 513 -23.96 27.43 -10.32
CA ILE A 513 -24.47 27.91 -9.03
C ILE A 513 -23.44 28.87 -8.43
N GLY A 514 -23.92 29.96 -7.83
CA GLY A 514 -23.09 30.89 -7.07
C GLY A 514 -22.28 31.88 -7.92
N ASP A 515 -21.50 32.72 -7.24
CA ASP A 515 -20.66 33.76 -7.86
C ASP A 515 -19.17 33.38 -7.72
N PRO A 516 -18.39 33.31 -8.82
CA PRO A 516 -16.94 33.15 -8.78
C PRO A 516 -16.19 34.03 -7.78
N VAL A 517 -16.69 35.24 -7.51
CA VAL A 517 -16.04 36.21 -6.63
C VAL A 517 -16.23 35.87 -5.15
N SER A 518 -17.33 35.21 -4.78
CA SER A 518 -17.60 34.82 -3.39
C SER A 518 -16.78 33.61 -2.93
N SER A 519 -16.26 32.81 -3.87
CA SER A 519 -15.41 31.66 -3.58
C SER A 519 -14.09 32.07 -2.94
N LEU A 520 -13.85 31.65 -1.69
CA LEU A 520 -12.58 31.86 -1.00
C LEU A 520 -11.43 31.18 -1.76
N THR A 521 -11.67 29.96 -2.25
CA THR A 521 -10.73 29.20 -3.07
C THR A 521 -10.36 29.96 -4.34
N GLY A 522 -11.37 30.50 -5.05
CA GLY A 522 -11.16 31.34 -6.22
C GLY A 522 -10.29 32.57 -5.97
N ARG A 523 -10.40 33.19 -4.78
CA ARG A 523 -9.56 34.35 -4.41
C ARG A 523 -8.08 33.99 -4.24
N TYR A 524 -7.77 32.80 -3.72
CA TYR A 524 -6.40 32.30 -3.65
C TYR A 524 -5.87 31.96 -5.06
N LEU A 525 -6.65 31.24 -5.87
CA LEU A 525 -6.25 30.86 -7.24
C LEU A 525 -6.05 32.06 -8.18
N ARG A 526 -6.80 33.15 -7.97
CA ARG A 526 -6.61 34.41 -8.72
C ARG A 526 -5.49 35.29 -8.17
N GLY A 527 -4.87 34.91 -7.05
CA GLY A 527 -3.82 35.68 -6.38
C GLY A 527 -4.31 36.93 -5.63
N GLU A 528 -5.61 37.06 -5.39
CA GLU A 528 -6.17 38.15 -4.56
C GLU A 528 -5.82 37.97 -3.08
N LEU A 529 -5.72 36.72 -2.64
CA LEU A 529 -5.22 36.30 -1.34
C LEU A 529 -4.00 35.40 -1.56
N ALA A 530 -2.99 35.53 -0.69
CA ALA A 530 -1.79 34.71 -0.74
C ALA A 530 -1.15 34.59 0.64
N ILE A 531 -0.55 33.44 0.92
CA ILE A 531 0.33 33.26 2.08
C ILE A 531 1.64 33.98 1.79
N GLN A 532 1.92 35.05 2.52
CA GLN A 532 3.07 35.91 2.29
C GLN A 532 4.35 35.25 2.80
N THR A 533 5.44 35.36 2.04
CA THR A 533 6.76 34.93 2.47
C THR A 533 7.25 35.84 3.62
N PRO A 534 7.79 35.28 4.72
CA PRO A 534 8.32 36.08 5.83
C PRO A 534 9.42 37.03 5.36
N ARG A 535 9.30 38.33 5.67
CA ARG A 535 10.30 39.35 5.30
C ARG A 535 11.65 39.12 5.99
N ASP A 536 11.60 38.75 7.27
CA ASP A 536 12.77 38.45 8.10
C ASP A 536 12.69 37.01 8.60
N ARG A 537 13.69 36.20 8.25
CA ARG A 537 13.85 34.84 8.77
C ARG A 537 14.74 34.84 10.00
N ARG A 538 14.53 33.87 10.89
CA ARG A 538 15.39 33.71 12.07
C ARG A 538 16.75 33.19 11.63
N LYS A 539 17.78 34.03 11.69
CA LYS A 539 19.13 33.73 11.21
C LYS A 539 19.71 32.45 11.83
N VAL A 540 20.36 31.62 11.03
CA VAL A 540 21.12 30.46 11.50
C VAL A 540 22.60 30.78 11.30
N ASP A 541 23.33 30.88 12.41
CA ASP A 541 24.76 31.19 12.44
C ASP A 541 25.56 30.12 13.22
N ASN A 542 26.86 30.34 13.38
CA ASN A 542 27.74 29.43 14.12
C ASN A 542 27.41 29.35 15.63
N SER A 543 26.73 30.35 16.19
CA SER A 543 26.31 30.39 17.59
C SER A 543 24.98 29.68 17.85
N THR A 544 24.22 29.40 16.78
CA THR A 544 22.92 28.76 16.85
C THR A 544 23.10 27.31 17.32
N PRO A 545 22.45 26.90 18.43
CA PRO A 545 22.52 25.51 18.89
C PRO A 545 21.98 24.57 17.82
N LYS A 546 22.67 23.44 17.56
CA LYS A 546 22.25 22.46 16.55
C LYS A 546 22.24 21.07 17.13
N LEU A 547 21.25 20.28 16.73
CA LEU A 547 21.26 18.84 16.90
C LEU A 547 22.01 18.19 15.73
N LYS A 548 22.99 17.34 16.01
CA LYS A 548 23.87 16.74 14.99
C LYS A 548 23.63 15.25 14.92
N ILE A 549 23.05 14.78 13.82
CA ILE A 549 22.87 13.36 13.51
C ILE A 549 24.04 12.94 12.63
N LYS A 550 24.84 11.97 13.06
CA LYS A 550 25.99 11.47 12.30
C LYS A 550 25.79 10.04 11.81
N GLY A 551 26.14 9.80 10.55
CA GLY A 551 26.20 8.47 9.96
C GLY A 551 24.86 7.73 9.94
N ALA A 552 23.74 8.43 9.71
CA ALA A 552 22.42 7.81 9.62
C ALA A 552 22.34 6.86 8.41
N ALA A 553 22.12 5.58 8.68
CA ALA A 553 22.23 4.48 7.72
C ALA A 553 21.04 3.50 7.76
N GLU A 554 19.94 3.87 8.43
CA GLU A 554 18.72 3.04 8.47
C GLU A 554 18.03 3.03 7.10
N HIS A 555 17.51 1.86 6.69
CA HIS A 555 16.85 1.63 5.41
C HIS A 555 17.69 2.11 4.22
N ASN A 556 17.21 3.11 3.46
CA ASN A 556 17.87 3.63 2.27
C ASN A 556 18.84 4.80 2.54
N LEU A 557 18.98 5.26 3.80
CA LEU A 557 19.89 6.36 4.14
C LEU A 557 21.35 5.94 3.96
N LYS A 558 22.16 6.79 3.30
CA LYS A 558 23.55 6.46 2.90
C LYS A 558 24.60 7.02 3.87
N GLY A 559 24.44 6.75 5.16
CA GLY A 559 25.37 7.22 6.20
C GLY A 559 25.39 8.75 6.34
N VAL A 560 24.24 9.40 6.18
CA VAL A 560 24.15 10.88 6.09
C VAL A 560 24.45 11.56 7.41
N ASN A 561 25.05 12.74 7.33
CA ASN A 561 25.26 13.65 8.45
C ASN A 561 24.32 14.84 8.29
N VAL A 562 23.52 15.14 9.31
CA VAL A 562 22.49 16.19 9.27
C VAL A 562 22.62 17.06 10.51
N GLU A 563 22.65 18.37 10.32
CA GLU A 563 22.56 19.35 11.40
C GLU A 563 21.19 20.03 11.39
N VAL A 564 20.45 19.92 12.49
CA VAL A 564 19.13 20.54 12.68
C VAL A 564 19.30 21.77 13.58
N PRO A 565 19.12 23.01 13.08
CA PRO A 565 19.22 24.20 13.90
C PRO A 565 18.04 24.28 14.88
N LEU A 566 18.35 24.52 16.15
CA LEU A 566 17.36 24.61 17.22
C LEU A 566 16.81 26.04 17.35
N ARG A 567 15.62 26.15 17.94
CA ARG A 567 14.85 27.40 18.09
C ARG A 567 14.47 28.03 16.74
N ARG A 568 14.25 27.18 15.74
CA ARG A 568 13.94 27.53 14.36
C ARG A 568 12.78 26.70 13.85
N PHE A 569 12.13 27.22 12.81
CA PHE A 569 11.22 26.45 11.97
C PHE A 569 12.04 25.69 10.91
N VAL A 570 12.20 24.39 11.09
CA VAL A 570 12.93 23.51 10.16
C VAL A 570 11.96 22.66 9.34
N CYS A 571 12.12 22.66 8.03
CA CYS A 571 11.38 21.77 7.12
C CYS A 571 12.30 20.67 6.56
N LEU A 572 11.86 19.42 6.66
CA LEU A 572 12.46 18.27 6.02
C LEU A 572 11.68 17.97 4.73
N THR A 573 12.33 18.19 3.59
CA THR A 573 11.74 18.15 2.24
C THR A 573 12.39 17.06 1.38
N GLY A 574 11.91 16.92 0.15
CA GLY A 574 12.41 15.95 -0.82
C GLY A 574 11.35 14.96 -1.31
N VAL A 575 11.67 14.18 -2.34
CA VAL A 575 10.71 13.28 -3.02
C VAL A 575 10.20 12.14 -2.12
N SER A 576 9.07 11.52 -2.49
CA SER A 576 8.52 10.38 -1.74
C SER A 576 9.51 9.20 -1.77
N GLY A 577 9.73 8.57 -0.62
CA GLY A 577 10.74 7.51 -0.49
C GLY A 577 12.19 7.98 -0.33
N SER A 578 12.48 9.27 -0.25
CA SER A 578 13.87 9.77 -0.10
C SER A 578 14.52 9.49 1.26
N GLY A 579 13.73 9.09 2.27
CA GLY A 579 14.20 8.78 3.62
C GLY A 579 13.77 9.77 4.71
N LYS A 580 12.86 10.73 4.41
CA LYS A 580 12.35 11.74 5.36
C LYS A 580 11.83 11.13 6.66
N SER A 581 10.88 10.21 6.55
CA SER A 581 10.28 9.53 7.69
C SER A 581 11.28 8.66 8.44
N THR A 582 12.23 8.02 7.73
CA THR A 582 13.31 7.23 8.34
C THR A 582 14.20 8.10 9.24
N LEU A 583 14.60 9.27 8.73
CA LEU A 583 15.45 10.22 9.46
C LEU A 583 14.73 10.79 10.68
N MET A 584 13.50 11.30 10.51
CA MET A 584 12.76 11.95 11.59
C MET A 584 12.20 10.97 12.62
N HIS A 585 11.57 9.87 12.20
CA HIS A 585 10.88 8.95 13.11
C HIS A 585 11.78 7.82 13.61
N SER A 586 12.43 7.07 12.71
CA SER A 586 13.16 5.85 13.10
C SER A 586 14.48 6.15 13.79
N ILE A 587 15.14 7.25 13.42
CA ILE A 587 16.42 7.67 14.01
C ILE A 587 16.19 8.76 15.05
N LEU A 588 15.82 9.98 14.61
CA LEU A 588 15.80 11.15 15.47
C LEU A 588 14.83 11.00 16.65
N TYR A 589 13.55 10.74 16.38
CA TYR A 589 12.55 10.62 17.44
C TYR A 589 12.87 9.49 18.42
N ARG A 590 13.14 8.28 17.92
CA ARG A 590 13.41 7.11 18.79
C ARG A 590 14.67 7.32 19.64
N ALA A 591 15.74 7.87 19.08
CA ALA A 591 16.97 8.14 19.82
C ALA A 591 16.77 9.18 20.94
N VAL A 592 16.15 10.31 20.60
CA VAL A 592 15.92 11.40 21.56
C VAL A 592 14.90 10.96 22.63
N ALA A 593 13.83 10.28 22.24
CA ALA A 593 12.82 9.77 23.17
C ALA A 593 13.41 8.75 24.15
N ASN A 594 14.28 7.84 23.71
CA ASN A 594 14.93 6.90 24.62
C ASN A 594 15.81 7.61 25.66
N LYS A 595 16.49 8.69 25.26
CA LYS A 595 17.37 9.45 26.16
C LYS A 595 16.60 10.35 27.12
N LEU A 596 15.59 11.09 26.63
CA LEU A 596 14.87 12.11 27.40
C LEU A 596 13.59 11.58 28.07
N ASN A 597 12.86 10.69 27.41
CA ASN A 597 11.58 10.14 27.90
C ASN A 597 11.73 8.74 28.51
N HIS A 598 12.96 8.22 28.64
CA HIS A 598 13.29 6.88 29.15
C HIS A 598 12.52 5.73 28.47
N THR A 599 12.24 5.87 27.17
CA THR A 599 11.60 4.83 26.36
C THR A 599 12.62 3.74 25.95
N ARG A 600 12.11 2.61 25.43
CA ARG A 600 12.92 1.47 24.95
C ARG A 600 12.66 1.16 23.48
N TYR A 601 12.56 2.18 22.63
CA TYR A 601 12.38 1.98 21.20
C TYR A 601 13.65 1.43 20.56
N LYS A 602 13.52 0.54 19.57
CA LYS A 602 14.66 0.14 18.73
C LYS A 602 15.01 1.30 17.80
N VAL A 603 16.17 1.92 18.01
CA VAL A 603 16.63 3.05 17.20
C VAL A 603 17.22 2.53 15.89
N GLY A 604 16.92 3.21 14.78
CA GLY A 604 17.52 2.90 13.48
C GLY A 604 19.04 3.08 13.47
N ALA A 605 19.72 2.43 12.54
CA ALA A 605 21.17 2.47 12.36
C ALA A 605 21.67 3.92 12.18
N HIS A 606 22.54 4.35 13.10
CA HIS A 606 23.25 5.63 13.05
C HIS A 606 24.53 5.53 13.89
N LYS A 607 25.49 6.45 13.70
CA LYS A 607 26.75 6.45 14.47
C LYS A 607 26.60 7.17 15.81
N GLU A 608 26.07 8.39 15.79
CA GLU A 608 26.00 9.26 16.98
C GLU A 608 24.92 10.35 16.78
N ILE A 609 24.28 10.79 17.87
CA ILE A 609 23.48 12.01 17.91
C ILE A 609 24.01 12.93 19.02
N GLY A 610 24.49 14.11 18.65
CA GLY A 610 25.00 15.15 19.56
C GLY A 610 24.09 16.38 19.64
N GLY A 611 24.29 17.23 20.65
CA GLY A 611 23.47 18.44 20.87
C GLY A 611 22.15 18.18 21.59
N LEU A 612 22.05 17.05 22.31
CA LEU A 612 20.84 16.64 23.05
C LEU A 612 20.66 17.46 24.33
N GLU A 613 21.73 18.04 24.87
CA GLU A 613 21.77 18.92 26.04
C GLU A 613 20.98 20.24 25.85
N TYR A 614 20.68 20.61 24.60
CA TYR A 614 19.91 21.81 24.28
C TYR A 614 18.39 21.58 24.31
N ILE A 615 17.95 20.33 24.45
CA ILE A 615 16.54 19.91 24.38
C ILE A 615 16.16 19.22 25.69
N ASP A 616 15.00 19.55 26.25
CA ASP A 616 14.49 18.92 27.47
C ASP A 616 13.35 17.92 27.21
N LYS A 617 12.61 18.12 26.12
CA LYS A 617 11.46 17.32 25.76
C LYS A 617 11.35 17.19 24.25
N ILE A 618 10.97 15.99 23.79
CA ILE A 618 10.60 15.74 22.40
C ILE A 618 9.12 15.34 22.32
N ILE A 619 8.42 15.93 21.37
CA ILE A 619 7.00 15.69 21.13
C ILE A 619 6.83 15.33 19.66
N LYS A 620 6.26 14.16 19.39
CA LYS A 620 5.83 13.76 18.06
C LYS A 620 4.33 13.98 17.92
N ILE A 621 3.93 14.67 16.86
CA ILE A 621 2.54 14.94 16.50
C ILE A 621 2.30 14.36 15.10
N ASP A 622 1.73 13.16 15.07
CA ASP A 622 1.39 12.44 13.84
C ASP A 622 -0.12 12.44 13.56
N GLN A 623 -0.47 11.99 12.36
CA GLN A 623 -1.86 11.85 11.88
C GLN A 623 -2.58 10.61 12.42
N SER A 624 -1.97 9.85 13.33
CA SER A 624 -2.62 8.67 13.90
C SER A 624 -3.92 9.07 14.63
N PRO A 625 -4.98 8.24 14.60
CA PRO A 625 -6.22 8.57 15.31
C PRO A 625 -5.97 8.87 16.79
N ILE A 626 -6.62 9.89 17.35
CA ILE A 626 -6.50 10.22 18.79
C ILE A 626 -7.03 9.09 19.69
N GLY A 627 -7.91 8.24 19.14
CA GLY A 627 -8.41 7.01 19.73
C GLY A 627 -9.07 6.15 18.66
N ARG A 628 -9.14 4.84 18.90
CA ARG A 628 -9.78 3.87 17.99
C ARG A 628 -11.20 3.51 18.41
N THR A 629 -11.76 4.23 19.36
CA THR A 629 -13.09 3.94 19.91
C THR A 629 -13.91 5.22 20.00
N PRO A 630 -15.25 5.12 19.91
CA PRO A 630 -16.16 6.27 20.08
C PRO A 630 -16.11 6.94 21.46
N ARG A 631 -15.40 6.32 22.41
CA ARG A 631 -15.16 6.86 23.75
C ARG A 631 -14.10 7.97 23.77
N SER A 632 -13.27 8.06 22.73
CA SER A 632 -12.31 9.15 22.58
C SER A 632 -12.95 10.26 21.76
N ASN A 633 -12.80 11.51 22.20
CA ASN A 633 -13.36 12.70 21.55
C ASN A 633 -12.51 13.94 21.92
N PRO A 634 -12.72 15.11 21.27
CA PRO A 634 -11.94 16.32 21.57
C PRO A 634 -11.95 16.72 23.05
N ALA A 635 -13.11 16.64 23.72
CA ALA A 635 -13.25 17.04 25.13
C ALA A 635 -12.46 16.14 26.10
N THR A 636 -12.53 14.81 25.90
CA THR A 636 -11.76 13.83 26.68
C THR A 636 -10.25 13.94 26.41
N TYR A 637 -9.84 14.13 25.16
CA TYR A 637 -8.43 14.14 24.78
C TYR A 637 -7.65 15.34 25.33
N THR A 638 -8.27 16.54 25.27
CA THR A 638 -7.74 17.79 25.84
C THR A 638 -7.89 17.88 27.36
N LYS A 639 -8.61 16.92 27.96
CA LYS A 639 -9.01 16.90 29.37
C LYS A 639 -9.94 18.06 29.77
N ALA A 640 -10.59 18.72 28.83
CA ALA A 640 -11.64 19.70 29.14
C ALA A 640 -12.84 19.01 29.81
N PHE A 641 -13.15 17.77 29.42
CA PHE A 641 -14.28 17.01 29.95
C PHE A 641 -14.17 16.67 31.44
N ASP A 642 -12.97 16.62 32.00
CA ASP A 642 -12.77 16.38 33.44
C ASP A 642 -13.37 17.53 34.26
N TYR A 643 -13.03 18.77 33.89
CA TYR A 643 -13.55 19.98 34.52
C TYR A 643 -15.06 20.17 34.26
N ILE A 644 -15.53 19.86 33.04
CA ILE A 644 -16.97 19.90 32.72
C ILE A 644 -17.74 18.97 33.67
N ARG A 645 -17.27 17.73 33.88
CA ARG A 645 -17.94 16.79 34.79
C ARG A 645 -17.93 17.24 36.25
N GLU A 646 -16.87 17.91 36.69
CA GLU A 646 -16.79 18.50 38.03
C GLU A 646 -17.85 19.59 38.23
N ILE A 647 -18.06 20.44 37.22
CA ILE A 647 -19.12 21.46 37.23
C ILE A 647 -20.49 20.80 37.35
N TYR A 648 -20.80 19.82 36.50
CA TYR A 648 -22.09 19.12 36.55
C TYR A 648 -22.33 18.40 37.89
N ALA A 649 -21.29 17.81 38.49
CA ALA A 649 -21.41 17.21 39.83
C ALA A 649 -21.59 18.25 40.95
N SER A 650 -21.20 19.49 40.70
CA SER A 650 -21.32 20.59 41.66
C SER A 650 -22.67 21.32 41.62
N THR A 651 -23.53 21.05 40.63
CA THR A 651 -24.84 21.71 40.50
C THR A 651 -25.79 21.31 41.64
N PRO A 652 -26.75 22.18 42.01
CA PRO A 652 -27.73 21.87 43.07
C PRO A 652 -28.50 20.57 42.81
N GLU A 653 -28.94 20.37 41.56
CA GLU A 653 -29.69 19.18 41.12
C GLU A 653 -28.88 17.89 41.29
N ALA A 654 -27.59 17.91 40.93
CA ALA A 654 -26.70 16.77 41.10
C ALA A 654 -26.44 16.47 42.58
N ARG A 655 -26.22 17.50 43.41
CA ARG A 655 -25.97 17.35 44.84
C ARG A 655 -27.17 16.75 45.58
N ILE A 656 -28.39 17.20 45.28
CA ILE A 656 -29.63 16.66 45.87
C ILE A 656 -29.78 15.16 45.53
N ARG A 657 -29.41 14.77 44.32
CA ARG A 657 -29.50 13.36 43.85
C ARG A 657 -28.29 12.51 44.25
N GLY A 658 -27.31 13.08 44.97
CA GLY A 658 -26.08 12.38 45.35
C GLY A 658 -25.16 12.02 44.17
N TYR A 659 -25.32 12.67 43.02
CA TYR A 659 -24.52 12.39 41.83
C TYR A 659 -23.10 12.92 41.97
N LYS A 660 -22.13 12.05 41.74
CA LYS A 660 -20.69 12.39 41.74
C LYS A 660 -20.19 12.55 40.30
N VAL A 661 -18.96 13.06 40.16
CA VAL A 661 -18.24 13.24 38.88
C VAL A 661 -18.24 11.96 38.00
N GLY A 662 -18.29 10.77 38.61
CA GLY A 662 -18.39 9.50 37.91
C GLY A 662 -19.71 9.26 37.17
N ARG A 663 -20.84 9.82 37.63
CA ARG A 663 -22.15 9.70 36.98
C ARG A 663 -22.15 10.36 35.60
N PHE A 664 -21.45 11.48 35.48
CA PHE A 664 -21.31 12.28 34.26
C PHE A 664 -20.23 11.77 33.30
N SER A 665 -19.67 10.59 33.55
CA SER A 665 -18.67 9.96 32.67
C SER A 665 -19.31 8.84 31.86
N PHE A 666 -19.42 9.03 30.54
CA PHE A 666 -19.89 7.97 29.63
C PHE A 666 -18.96 6.74 29.60
N ASN A 667 -17.73 6.86 30.13
CA ASN A 667 -16.76 5.75 30.25
C ASN A 667 -16.95 4.87 31.49
N ARG A 668 -17.80 5.25 32.45
CA ARG A 668 -17.99 4.50 33.70
C ARG A 668 -19.44 4.04 33.86
N PRO A 669 -19.67 2.85 34.41
CA PRO A 669 -21.03 2.42 34.75
C PRO A 669 -21.63 3.36 35.79
N GLY A 670 -22.94 3.54 35.72
CA GLY A 670 -23.71 4.33 36.69
C GLY A 670 -24.56 5.42 36.07
N GLY A 671 -24.06 6.21 35.11
CA GLY A 671 -24.86 7.25 34.44
C GLY A 671 -24.84 7.19 32.91
N ARG A 672 -24.01 6.33 32.33
CA ARG A 672 -23.97 6.05 30.89
C ARG A 672 -25.16 5.18 30.45
N CYS A 673 -25.51 5.21 29.18
CA CYS A 673 -26.40 4.22 28.59
C CYS A 673 -25.71 2.84 28.58
N GLU A 674 -26.33 1.83 29.18
CA GLU A 674 -25.74 0.48 29.23
C GLU A 674 -25.88 -0.28 27.91
N ASN A 675 -26.87 0.03 27.07
CA ASN A 675 -27.06 -0.64 25.78
C ASN A 675 -25.87 -0.42 24.81
N CYS A 676 -25.36 0.81 24.73
CA CYS A 676 -24.16 1.13 23.95
C CYS A 676 -22.90 1.27 24.81
N GLU A 677 -22.99 0.95 26.11
CA GLU A 677 -21.94 1.20 27.12
C GLU A 677 -21.30 2.60 27.02
N GLY A 678 -22.13 3.62 26.78
CA GLY A 678 -21.72 5.02 26.64
C GLY A 678 -21.00 5.38 25.33
N ARG A 679 -20.97 4.49 24.33
CA ARG A 679 -20.42 4.79 22.99
C ARG A 679 -21.32 5.74 22.20
N GLY A 680 -22.64 5.66 22.41
CA GLY A 680 -23.65 6.39 21.61
C GLY A 680 -24.00 5.67 20.29
N THR A 681 -23.09 4.86 19.77
CA THR A 681 -23.27 4.01 18.59
C THR A 681 -23.07 2.53 18.92
N LEU A 682 -23.57 1.66 18.05
CA LEU A 682 -23.32 0.21 18.05
C LEU A 682 -22.59 -0.15 16.75
N GLU A 683 -21.59 -1.01 16.84
CA GLU A 683 -20.82 -1.46 15.67
C GLU A 683 -21.43 -2.75 15.12
N ILE A 684 -21.78 -2.74 13.83
CA ILE A 684 -22.27 -3.91 13.10
C ILE A 684 -21.15 -4.39 12.17
N GLU A 685 -20.72 -5.64 12.35
CA GLU A 685 -19.75 -6.28 11.48
C GLU A 685 -20.41 -6.72 10.17
N MET A 686 -19.78 -6.38 9.05
CA MET A 686 -20.27 -6.68 7.70
C MET A 686 -19.31 -7.67 7.04
N HIS A 687 -19.83 -8.67 6.31
CA HIS A 687 -18.99 -9.71 5.70
C HIS A 687 -18.12 -9.20 4.53
N PHE A 688 -18.65 -8.29 3.72
CA PHE A 688 -18.00 -7.80 2.49
C PHE A 688 -17.76 -6.29 2.47
N LEU A 689 -18.30 -5.58 3.46
CA LEU A 689 -18.17 -4.14 3.62
C LEU A 689 -17.39 -3.84 4.90
N PRO A 690 -16.82 -2.63 5.05
CA PRO A 690 -16.34 -2.18 6.36
C PRO A 690 -17.46 -2.23 7.40
N SER A 691 -17.13 -2.52 8.66
CA SER A 691 -18.07 -2.40 9.78
C SER A 691 -18.67 -0.99 9.82
N VAL A 692 -19.95 -0.91 10.16
CA VAL A 692 -20.69 0.36 10.20
C VAL A 692 -21.13 0.63 11.63
N GLU A 693 -21.02 1.89 12.06
CA GLU A 693 -21.55 2.34 13.34
C GLU A 693 -22.98 2.84 13.14
N ILE A 694 -23.95 2.24 13.83
CA ILE A 694 -25.35 2.71 13.88
C ILE A 694 -25.62 3.48 15.17
N VAL A 695 -26.48 4.49 15.11
CA VAL A 695 -26.89 5.25 16.32
C VAL A 695 -27.65 4.32 17.27
N CYS A 696 -27.30 4.35 18.56
CA CYS A 696 -27.97 3.54 19.56
C CYS A 696 -29.43 3.96 19.73
N GLU A 697 -30.36 3.04 19.48
CA GLU A 697 -31.81 3.30 19.55
C GLU A 697 -32.30 3.71 20.96
N VAL A 698 -31.65 3.19 22.01
CA VAL A 698 -32.06 3.41 23.41
C VAL A 698 -31.74 4.82 23.89
N CYS A 699 -30.50 5.30 23.66
CA CYS A 699 -30.10 6.65 24.07
C CYS A 699 -30.14 7.68 22.95
N LYS A 700 -30.50 7.26 21.73
CA LYS A 700 -30.51 8.11 20.52
C LYS A 700 -29.19 8.87 20.32
N GLY A 701 -28.06 8.21 20.61
CA GLY A 701 -26.73 8.82 20.52
C GLY A 701 -26.26 9.65 21.73
N GLN A 702 -27.14 9.94 22.70
CA GLN A 702 -26.83 10.83 23.84
C GLN A 702 -25.84 10.26 24.86
N ARG A 703 -25.50 8.97 24.78
CA ARG A 703 -24.51 8.25 25.63
C ARG A 703 -24.86 8.10 27.12
N PHE A 704 -25.87 8.79 27.63
CA PHE A 704 -26.26 8.80 29.04
C PHE A 704 -27.67 8.24 29.26
N THR A 705 -28.00 7.91 30.52
CA THR A 705 -29.36 7.57 30.93
C THR A 705 -30.23 8.82 31.07
N GLN A 706 -31.55 8.67 30.94
CA GLN A 706 -32.50 9.77 31.06
C GLN A 706 -32.40 10.48 32.43
N GLU A 707 -32.15 9.76 33.52
CA GLU A 707 -32.00 10.37 34.86
C GLU A 707 -30.74 11.24 34.98
N THR A 708 -29.69 10.91 34.21
CA THR A 708 -28.45 11.68 34.18
C THR A 708 -28.63 12.97 33.36
N LEU A 709 -29.43 12.91 32.29
CA LEU A 709 -29.73 14.05 31.42
C LEU A 709 -30.67 15.09 32.05
N GLN A 710 -31.31 14.76 33.18
CA GLN A 710 -32.13 15.72 33.93
C GLN A 710 -31.32 16.78 34.69
N VAL A 711 -29.99 16.63 34.79
CA VAL A 711 -29.12 17.63 35.44
C VAL A 711 -28.64 18.66 34.41
N HIS A 712 -28.86 19.93 34.72
CA HIS A 712 -28.53 21.04 33.83
C HIS A 712 -27.48 21.96 34.44
N TYR A 713 -26.70 22.59 33.55
CA TYR A 713 -25.82 23.72 33.84
C TYR A 713 -26.08 24.79 32.78
N LYS A 714 -26.41 26.02 33.19
CA LYS A 714 -26.87 27.10 32.29
C LYS A 714 -27.90 26.59 31.26
N ASP A 715 -28.96 25.95 31.75
CA ASP A 715 -30.08 25.37 30.99
C ASP A 715 -29.74 24.25 30.01
N LYS A 716 -28.53 23.68 30.07
CA LYS A 716 -28.12 22.59 29.19
C LYS A 716 -27.68 21.35 29.95
N ASN A 717 -28.08 20.18 29.48
CA ASN A 717 -27.61 18.92 30.02
C ASN A 717 -26.24 18.54 29.43
N ILE A 718 -25.63 17.49 29.98
CA ILE A 718 -24.27 17.11 29.59
C ILE A 718 -24.15 16.58 28.16
N ALA A 719 -25.21 15.98 27.61
CA ALA A 719 -25.20 15.53 26.21
C ALA A 719 -25.26 16.73 25.26
N GLU A 720 -26.11 17.72 25.56
CA GLU A 720 -26.21 18.96 24.77
C GLU A 720 -24.91 19.76 24.78
N VAL A 721 -24.16 19.77 25.90
CA VAL A 721 -22.81 20.36 25.93
C VAL A 721 -21.84 19.59 25.05
N LEU A 722 -21.92 18.26 24.99
CA LEU A 722 -21.09 17.46 24.10
C LEU A 722 -21.45 17.67 22.62
N GLU A 723 -22.67 18.06 22.30
CA GLU A 723 -23.13 18.37 20.93
C GLU A 723 -22.79 19.80 20.48
N MET A 724 -22.39 20.69 21.40
CA MET A 724 -21.90 22.02 21.04
C MET A 724 -20.66 21.95 20.17
N THR A 725 -20.56 22.87 19.21
CA THR A 725 -19.29 23.12 18.52
C THR A 725 -18.26 23.70 19.49
N ILE A 726 -16.98 23.56 19.20
CA ILE A 726 -15.90 24.13 20.01
C ILE A 726 -16.04 25.65 20.12
N ALA A 727 -16.44 26.34 19.04
CA ALA A 727 -16.72 27.79 19.09
C ALA A 727 -17.89 28.16 20.01
N GLU A 728 -18.96 27.35 20.01
CA GLU A 728 -20.11 27.56 20.90
C GLU A 728 -19.70 27.30 22.36
N ALA A 729 -18.96 26.22 22.61
CA ALA A 729 -18.50 25.85 23.92
C ALA A 729 -17.48 26.85 24.50
N GLU A 730 -16.61 27.43 23.68
CA GLU A 730 -15.66 28.47 24.09
C GLU A 730 -16.41 29.66 24.70
N LYS A 731 -17.44 30.15 24.02
CA LYS A 731 -18.29 31.25 24.51
C LYS A 731 -19.10 30.82 25.75
N PHE A 732 -19.62 29.60 25.76
CA PHE A 732 -20.43 29.09 26.86
C PHE A 732 -19.64 28.97 28.19
N PHE A 733 -18.35 28.63 28.09
CA PHE A 733 -17.44 28.46 29.23
C PHE A 733 -16.46 29.63 29.44
N GLU A 734 -16.74 30.82 28.88
CA GLU A 734 -15.90 32.02 29.01
C GLU A 734 -15.59 32.38 30.48
N ASP A 735 -16.54 32.15 31.39
CA ASP A 735 -16.39 32.42 32.82
C ASP A 735 -15.44 31.44 33.55
N ILE A 736 -14.98 30.37 32.88
CA ILE A 736 -14.21 29.27 33.49
C ILE A 736 -12.86 29.13 32.79
N PRO A 737 -11.80 29.81 33.27
CA PRO A 737 -10.51 29.90 32.59
C PRO A 737 -9.91 28.54 32.20
N PHE A 738 -9.98 27.54 33.08
CA PHE A 738 -9.41 26.21 32.84
C PHE A 738 -10.03 25.45 31.67
N ILE A 739 -11.29 25.76 31.32
CA ILE A 739 -11.98 25.20 30.16
C ILE A 739 -11.79 26.13 28.97
N TYR A 740 -12.05 27.43 29.15
CA TYR A 740 -11.92 28.46 28.13
C TYR A 740 -10.57 28.40 27.41
N ASP A 741 -9.45 28.38 28.15
CA ASP A 741 -8.11 28.37 27.57
C ASP A 741 -7.88 27.15 26.66
N LYS A 742 -8.45 25.99 27.02
CA LYS A 742 -8.33 24.77 26.20
C LYS A 742 -9.16 24.86 24.93
N LEU A 743 -10.37 25.43 25.01
CA LEU A 743 -11.27 25.57 23.87
C LEU A 743 -10.79 26.65 22.90
N LYS A 744 -10.28 27.77 23.43
CA LYS A 744 -9.65 28.82 22.64
C LYS A 744 -8.51 28.30 21.78
N ILE A 745 -7.64 27.45 22.34
CA ILE A 745 -6.53 26.87 21.56
C ILE A 745 -7.04 25.94 20.47
N LEU A 746 -8.10 25.15 20.73
CA LEU A 746 -8.73 24.33 19.69
C LEU A 746 -9.30 25.19 18.55
N ASN A 747 -9.89 26.35 18.87
CA ASN A 747 -10.38 27.31 17.89
C ASN A 747 -9.21 27.95 17.10
N GLU A 748 -8.13 28.37 17.77
CA GLU A 748 -6.92 28.93 17.14
C GLU A 748 -6.26 27.98 16.13
N VAL A 749 -6.34 26.67 16.34
CA VAL A 749 -5.83 25.67 15.38
C VAL A 749 -6.83 25.32 14.26
N GLY A 750 -7.97 26.02 14.19
CA GLY A 750 -8.98 25.86 13.14
C GLY A 750 -9.88 24.63 13.30
N LEU A 751 -10.21 24.25 14.54
CA LEU A 751 -11.13 23.15 14.85
C LEU A 751 -12.45 23.63 15.46
N ASP A 752 -12.77 24.90 15.28
CA ASP A 752 -13.93 25.60 15.84
C ASP A 752 -15.27 24.94 15.50
N TYR A 753 -15.32 24.24 14.37
CA TYR A 753 -16.49 23.57 13.84
C TYR A 753 -16.79 22.19 14.46
N LEU A 754 -15.80 21.51 15.03
CA LEU A 754 -15.99 20.17 15.59
C LEU A 754 -16.85 20.24 16.85
N THR A 755 -17.64 19.21 17.11
CA THR A 755 -18.37 19.10 18.38
C THR A 755 -17.47 18.54 19.48
N LEU A 756 -17.71 18.96 20.73
CA LEU A 756 -16.91 18.50 21.88
C LEU A 756 -16.92 16.97 22.04
N GLY A 757 -18.06 16.35 21.73
CA GLY A 757 -18.32 14.93 21.85
C GLY A 757 -18.04 14.10 20.58
N GLN A 758 -17.61 14.73 19.48
CA GLN A 758 -17.40 14.04 18.20
C GLN A 758 -16.49 12.81 18.36
N SER A 759 -16.93 11.68 17.83
CA SER A 759 -16.19 10.42 17.93
C SER A 759 -14.80 10.56 17.30
N ALA A 760 -13.77 10.04 17.96
CA ALA A 760 -12.43 9.96 17.38
C ALA A 760 -12.36 9.10 16.11
N THR A 761 -13.31 8.16 15.92
CA THR A 761 -13.38 7.30 14.72
C THR A 761 -13.85 8.06 13.48
N THR A 762 -14.51 9.22 13.65
CA THR A 762 -15.01 10.05 12.56
C THR A 762 -14.12 11.26 12.26
N LEU A 763 -13.02 11.42 12.99
CA LEU A 763 -12.07 12.52 12.77
C LEU A 763 -11.10 12.19 11.63
N SER A 764 -10.77 13.18 10.81
CA SER A 764 -9.70 13.06 9.83
C SER A 764 -8.32 12.98 10.49
N GLY A 765 -7.32 12.49 9.76
CA GLY A 765 -5.93 12.44 10.25
C GLY A 765 -5.40 13.85 10.62
N GLY A 766 -5.72 14.85 9.81
CA GLY A 766 -5.35 16.26 10.06
C GLY A 766 -6.10 16.88 11.24
N GLU A 767 -7.38 16.53 11.46
CA GLU A 767 -8.13 16.95 12.67
C GLU A 767 -7.52 16.33 13.93
N ALA A 768 -7.26 15.02 13.91
CA ALA A 768 -6.61 14.31 15.01
C ALA A 768 -5.24 14.92 15.35
N GLN A 769 -4.45 15.28 14.33
CA GLN A 769 -3.16 15.93 14.50
C GLN A 769 -3.28 17.32 15.13
N ARG A 770 -4.23 18.15 14.67
CA ARG A 770 -4.50 19.49 15.24
C ARG A 770 -5.00 19.41 16.69
N ILE A 771 -5.80 18.41 17.05
CA ILE A 771 -6.20 18.16 18.45
C ILE A 771 -4.98 17.82 19.31
N LYS A 772 -4.05 16.98 18.82
CA LYS A 772 -2.79 16.70 19.52
C LYS A 772 -1.93 17.95 19.70
N LEU A 773 -1.84 18.78 18.67
CA LEU A 773 -1.13 20.06 18.71
C LEU A 773 -1.75 21.00 19.76
N SER A 774 -3.08 21.13 19.79
CA SER A 774 -3.79 21.97 20.76
C SER A 774 -3.48 21.58 22.21
N LYS A 775 -3.37 20.28 22.49
CA LYS A 775 -3.07 19.76 23.83
C LYS A 775 -1.67 20.14 24.30
N GLU A 776 -0.70 20.21 23.39
CA GLU A 776 0.66 20.62 23.75
C GLU A 776 0.81 22.13 23.83
N LEU A 777 0.07 22.88 23.00
CA LEU A 777 -0.05 24.35 23.11
C LEU A 777 -0.67 24.79 24.45
N ALA A 778 -1.58 23.98 25.00
CA ALA A 778 -2.21 24.26 26.29
C ALA A 778 -1.28 24.03 27.50
N LYS A 779 -0.07 23.50 27.30
CA LYS A 779 0.91 23.30 28.38
C LYS A 779 1.86 24.50 28.45
N ARG A 780 2.39 24.78 29.65
CA ARG A 780 3.47 25.77 29.82
C ARG A 780 4.71 25.30 29.05
N SER A 781 5.18 26.13 28.12
CA SER A 781 6.39 25.84 27.34
C SER A 781 7.63 25.98 28.20
N THR A 782 8.58 25.05 28.04
CA THR A 782 9.90 25.10 28.68
C THR A 782 10.94 25.80 27.79
N THR A 783 10.55 26.32 26.61
CA THR A 783 11.41 26.97 25.60
C THR A 783 12.50 26.09 24.98
N LYS A 784 12.61 24.81 25.38
CA LYS A 784 13.61 23.85 24.90
C LYS A 784 12.98 22.58 24.34
N THR A 785 11.72 22.64 23.95
CA THR A 785 10.99 21.49 23.40
C THR A 785 11.23 21.37 21.89
N LEU A 786 11.46 20.15 21.41
CA LEU A 786 11.49 19.80 19.99
C LEU A 786 10.15 19.17 19.57
N TYR A 787 9.44 19.85 18.68
CA TYR A 787 8.20 19.37 18.08
C TYR A 787 8.49 18.74 16.71
N LEU A 788 8.05 17.51 16.49
CA LEU A 788 8.13 16.80 15.23
C LEU A 788 6.71 16.66 14.65
N LEU A 789 6.47 17.25 13.49
CA LEU A 789 5.19 17.15 12.78
C LEU A 789 5.39 16.43 11.44
N ASP A 790 4.47 15.54 11.12
CA ASP A 790 4.47 14.78 9.87
C ASP A 790 3.31 15.25 9.00
N GLU A 791 3.61 15.92 7.88
CA GLU A 791 2.65 16.45 6.90
C GLU A 791 1.44 17.15 7.54
N PRO A 792 1.65 18.23 8.33
CA PRO A 792 0.55 18.90 9.02
C PRO A 792 -0.42 19.66 8.10
N THR A 793 -0.11 19.84 6.81
CA THR A 793 -1.07 20.44 5.85
C THR A 793 -2.04 19.46 5.21
N THR A 794 -1.96 18.18 5.51
CA THR A 794 -2.93 17.19 5.02
C THR A 794 -4.36 17.58 5.43
N GLY A 795 -5.31 17.59 4.48
CA GLY A 795 -6.70 17.95 4.77
C GLY A 795 -7.00 19.44 4.87
N LEU A 796 -6.03 20.32 4.54
CA LEU A 796 -6.14 21.76 4.79
C LEU A 796 -6.28 22.57 3.50
N HIS A 797 -7.27 23.45 3.50
CA HIS A 797 -7.41 24.51 2.52
C HIS A 797 -6.34 25.61 2.72
N TYR A 798 -6.04 26.42 1.70
CA TYR A 798 -5.06 27.51 1.75
C TYR A 798 -5.19 28.39 3.00
N ASP A 799 -6.39 28.82 3.35
CA ASP A 799 -6.62 29.67 4.54
C ASP A 799 -6.37 28.93 5.86
N ASP A 800 -6.59 27.62 5.91
CA ASP A 800 -6.31 26.81 7.09
C ASP A 800 -4.80 26.54 7.23
N VAL A 801 -4.09 26.37 6.10
CA VAL A 801 -2.61 26.33 6.06
C VAL A 801 -2.03 27.64 6.61
N ARG A 802 -2.59 28.79 6.23
CA ARG A 802 -2.20 30.10 6.78
C ARG A 802 -2.31 30.15 8.31
N LYS A 803 -3.48 29.78 8.86
CA LYS A 803 -3.69 29.72 10.32
C LYS A 803 -2.73 28.76 11.01
N LEU A 804 -2.48 27.60 10.42
CA LEU A 804 -1.52 26.63 10.94
C LEU A 804 -0.10 27.22 10.99
N ILE A 805 0.36 27.88 9.93
CA ILE A 805 1.67 28.55 9.90
C ILE A 805 1.76 29.58 11.03
N ASP A 806 0.73 30.39 11.26
CA ASP A 806 0.70 31.38 12.34
C ASP A 806 0.90 30.72 13.72
N VAL A 807 0.26 29.57 13.96
CA VAL A 807 0.42 28.78 15.19
C VAL A 807 1.84 28.21 15.33
N LEU A 808 2.40 27.67 14.25
CA LEU A 808 3.78 27.13 14.24
C LEU A 808 4.80 28.25 14.51
N GLN A 809 4.63 29.41 13.88
CA GLN A 809 5.49 30.57 14.10
C GLN A 809 5.42 31.05 15.56
N ARG A 810 4.23 31.03 16.18
CA ARG A 810 4.05 31.34 17.61
C ARG A 810 4.85 30.37 18.49
N LEU A 811 4.80 29.07 18.22
CA LEU A 811 5.57 28.06 18.96
C LEU A 811 7.08 28.28 18.86
N VAL A 812 7.59 28.61 17.67
CA VAL A 812 9.02 28.92 17.48
C VAL A 812 9.41 30.23 18.18
N SER A 813 8.53 31.24 18.17
CA SER A 813 8.78 32.52 18.86
C SER A 813 8.94 32.39 20.38
N GLN A 814 8.33 31.35 20.98
CA GLN A 814 8.50 30.99 22.39
C GLN A 814 9.85 30.28 22.69
N GLY A 815 10.72 30.14 21.68
CA GLY A 815 12.04 29.51 21.80
C GLY A 815 12.06 28.02 21.47
N ASN A 816 10.92 27.40 21.15
CA ASN A 816 10.87 25.98 20.80
C ASN A 816 11.44 25.72 19.40
N THR A 817 11.80 24.47 19.14
CA THR A 817 12.20 24.01 17.80
C THR A 817 11.04 23.24 17.19
N ILE A 818 10.74 23.52 15.92
CA ILE A 818 9.78 22.74 15.16
C ILE A 818 10.50 22.15 13.96
N MET A 819 10.39 20.84 13.79
CA MET A 819 10.83 20.13 12.60
C MET A 819 9.61 19.48 11.94
N VAL A 820 9.37 19.80 10.68
CA VAL A 820 8.19 19.38 9.94
C VAL A 820 8.59 18.64 8.68
N ILE A 821 8.01 17.47 8.43
CA ILE A 821 8.03 16.86 7.08
C ILE A 821 6.93 17.52 6.27
N GLU A 822 7.28 18.15 5.16
CA GLU A 822 6.30 18.80 4.30
C GLU A 822 6.66 18.72 2.81
N HIS A 823 5.59 18.82 2.02
CA HIS A 823 5.59 18.93 0.57
C HIS A 823 4.89 20.23 0.11
N ASN A 824 4.04 20.83 0.95
CA ASN A 824 3.35 22.07 0.63
C ASN A 824 4.33 23.26 0.56
N LEU A 825 4.37 23.92 -0.60
CA LEU A 825 5.31 25.00 -0.87
C LEU A 825 5.07 26.24 0.01
N ASP A 826 3.82 26.51 0.44
CA ASP A 826 3.51 27.63 1.33
C ASP A 826 4.10 27.46 2.72
N VAL A 827 4.16 26.21 3.22
CA VAL A 827 4.84 25.93 4.49
C VAL A 827 6.34 25.98 4.33
N ILE A 828 6.86 25.35 3.27
CA ILE A 828 8.30 25.29 2.99
C ILE A 828 8.90 26.69 2.83
N LYS A 829 8.23 27.58 2.08
CA LYS A 829 8.69 28.96 1.91
C LYS A 829 8.63 29.78 3.19
N CYS A 830 7.84 29.36 4.20
CA CYS A 830 7.75 30.02 5.50
C CYS A 830 8.76 29.49 6.54
N ALA A 831 9.52 28.43 6.21
CA ALA A 831 10.52 27.85 7.09
C ALA A 831 11.76 28.76 7.27
N ASP A 832 12.42 28.67 8.42
CA ASP A 832 13.71 29.32 8.64
C ASP A 832 14.86 28.52 8.02
N TRP A 833 14.72 27.19 7.96
CA TRP A 833 15.74 26.27 7.46
C TRP A 833 15.10 25.06 6.76
N ILE A 834 15.70 24.62 5.66
CA ILE A 834 15.28 23.44 4.90
C ILE A 834 16.40 22.41 4.92
N ILE A 835 16.02 21.15 5.04
CA ILE A 835 16.87 19.98 4.81
C ILE A 835 16.20 19.18 3.70
N ASP A 836 16.81 19.12 2.52
CA ASP A 836 16.26 18.42 1.36
C ASP A 836 16.94 17.06 1.18
N LEU A 837 16.13 15.98 1.15
CA LEU A 837 16.58 14.60 0.98
C LEU A 837 16.26 14.07 -0.41
N GLY A 838 17.20 13.36 -1.02
CA GLY A 838 17.03 12.81 -2.36
C GLY A 838 18.32 12.16 -2.88
N PRO A 839 18.63 12.30 -4.19
CA PRO A 839 17.86 13.02 -5.22
C PRO A 839 16.55 12.32 -5.61
N GLU A 840 16.48 11.00 -5.47
CA GLU A 840 15.30 10.17 -5.80
C GLU A 840 14.73 9.44 -4.57
N GLY A 841 13.66 8.65 -4.77
CA GLY A 841 13.15 7.71 -3.79
C GLY A 841 13.87 6.35 -3.80
N GLY A 842 13.72 5.58 -2.71
CA GLY A 842 14.27 4.22 -2.59
C GLY A 842 15.80 4.20 -2.57
N ASP A 843 16.42 3.21 -3.20
CA ASP A 843 17.88 3.01 -3.18
C ASP A 843 18.68 4.11 -3.89
N ARG A 844 18.03 4.85 -4.80
CA ARG A 844 18.62 6.03 -5.47
C ARG A 844 18.56 7.29 -4.59
N GLY A 845 17.84 7.25 -3.47
CA GLY A 845 17.71 8.32 -2.50
C GLY A 845 18.70 8.26 -1.34
N GLY A 846 18.26 8.79 -0.20
CA GLY A 846 18.93 8.64 1.08
C GLY A 846 20.17 9.53 1.27
N GLN A 847 20.31 10.58 0.48
CA GLN A 847 21.36 11.60 0.60
C GLN A 847 20.76 12.96 0.90
N VAL A 848 21.57 13.85 1.49
CA VAL A 848 21.21 15.26 1.65
C VAL A 848 21.59 16.00 0.36
N VAL A 849 20.60 16.52 -0.35
CA VAL A 849 20.78 17.21 -1.63
C VAL A 849 21.13 18.68 -1.40
N ALA A 850 20.38 19.32 -0.50
CA ALA A 850 20.55 20.72 -0.14
C ALA A 850 20.19 20.95 1.33
N THR A 851 20.84 21.93 1.96
CA THR A 851 20.46 22.46 3.27
C THR A 851 20.70 23.96 3.27
N GLY A 852 19.80 24.73 3.84
CA GLY A 852 19.93 26.18 3.84
C GLY A 852 18.61 26.88 4.14
N THR A 853 18.58 28.19 3.95
CA THR A 853 17.30 28.92 3.88
C THR A 853 16.52 28.53 2.60
N PRO A 854 15.21 28.81 2.52
CA PRO A 854 14.43 28.65 1.30
C PRO A 854 15.09 29.25 0.04
N GLU A 855 15.67 30.43 0.16
CA GLU A 855 16.38 31.13 -0.92
C GLU A 855 17.66 30.39 -1.36
N GLU A 856 18.41 29.83 -0.40
CA GLU A 856 19.63 29.07 -0.67
C GLU A 856 19.34 27.74 -1.35
N VAL A 857 18.29 27.04 -0.90
CA VAL A 857 17.85 25.77 -1.51
C VAL A 857 17.27 26.01 -2.90
N ALA A 858 16.52 27.09 -3.13
CA ALA A 858 16.00 27.46 -4.45
C ALA A 858 17.09 27.68 -5.51
N ARG A 859 18.29 28.11 -5.09
CA ARG A 859 19.45 28.31 -5.98
C ARG A 859 20.26 27.03 -6.24
N LYS A 860 20.06 25.97 -5.46
CA LYS A 860 20.85 24.74 -5.56
C LYS A 860 20.38 23.87 -6.74
N ALA A 861 21.24 23.68 -7.73
CA ALA A 861 20.98 22.75 -8.83
C ALA A 861 20.91 21.29 -8.32
N GLY A 862 19.97 20.52 -8.86
CA GLY A 862 19.75 19.11 -8.49
C GLY A 862 18.80 18.90 -7.31
N SER A 863 18.33 19.97 -6.64
CA SER A 863 17.23 19.90 -5.67
C SER A 863 15.90 20.10 -6.38
N TYR A 864 15.07 19.04 -6.43
CA TYR A 864 13.71 19.16 -6.95
C TYR A 864 12.89 20.15 -6.14
N THR A 865 13.02 20.15 -4.81
CA THR A 865 12.33 21.14 -3.98
C THR A 865 12.77 22.56 -4.34
N GLY A 866 14.06 22.79 -4.56
CA GLY A 866 14.59 24.08 -5.00
C GLY A 866 14.03 24.56 -6.34
N GLU A 867 13.85 23.68 -7.33
CA GLU A 867 13.29 24.02 -8.64
C GLU A 867 11.86 24.57 -8.56
N TYR A 868 11.00 23.99 -7.73
CA TYR A 868 9.64 24.46 -7.53
C TYR A 868 9.59 25.69 -6.62
N LEU A 869 10.40 25.71 -5.56
CA LEU A 869 10.46 26.81 -4.60
C LEU A 869 10.95 28.12 -5.23
N ARG A 870 11.78 28.04 -6.27
CA ARG A 870 12.27 29.20 -7.02
C ARG A 870 11.14 30.10 -7.54
N ARG A 871 10.00 29.52 -7.94
CA ARG A 871 8.84 30.27 -8.45
C ARG A 871 8.14 31.14 -7.40
N MET A 872 8.39 30.88 -6.12
CA MET A 872 7.71 31.55 -5.00
C MET A 872 8.60 32.48 -4.17
N VAL A 873 9.92 32.37 -4.32
CA VAL A 873 10.91 33.04 -3.45
C VAL A 873 11.79 34.04 -4.22
N ASP A 874 11.93 33.90 -5.53
CA ASP A 874 12.65 34.86 -6.40
C ASP A 874 11.82 36.09 -6.78
#